data_AF-A0A536CTC7-F1
#
_entry.id   AF-A0A536CTC7-F1
#
_cell.length_a   1.000
_cell.length_b   1.000
_cell.length_c   1.000
_cell.angle_alpha   90.00
_cell.angle_beta   90.00
_cell.angle_gamma   90.00
#
_symmetry.space_group_name_H-M   'P 1'
#
loop_
_entity.id
_entity.type
_entity.pdbx_description
1 polymer ?
#
loop_
_entity_poly.entity_id
_entity_poly.type
_entity_poly.pdbx_seq_one_letter_code
_entity_poly.pdbx_strand_id
1 'polypeptide(L)'
;MIPPTGGFVPWGAILLGLALVGFGAFFWRAWRLYRYMRLGRDEARIDHPWRRLRDELVVYLGQRKLLKRPYYVRGLAHAFIFWGFLVITVGTIDLLLSGILGLHVPGAGSALFAWTIDVFAVLVLTSIAVAAVRRAFLRPPRMHVAHDGYVILALIGILMITLLVFEGAGLAAGNLEKGYTPPPIAGAILSSIYPYESSAVVFIYAWWLHVVTVLAFAAYLPQSKHLHIVTTLPNVFFRKQTPRGALDLIPDIENKDSFGAASLRDLSWKQLLDAYTCTECGRCSDNCPALATGKPLDPQKIVLDIRDQLLREGPSLLADPTAAGTPPAHWVESKPEELWACTTCAACVEACPVTIEHIDKIVDMRRHLAMMESAAPPEAQRALTNIERAGNPWGEPRESRGDWARELGVPTFAEKPDAEWLYFVGCAASVDRRNQRVAKALVSILRAAGVSFAILGAEEKSFGRYGVKKVLASCPHCFNTIANEYPQLGGRYEVEHALTFVRRLVAEGRVRIRQDGEDVVAYHDPCYLGRHNGIYDEPRALLDAIPGVRRVEIAPHHRERGFCCGAGGGRMWMEEKVGQRVNHRRIDQLMATGSGATKVASGCPFCLIMLEEGVGAKGVQDQVKPVDVLELVAATLDQDSMGST
;
A
#
# COMPACT_ATOMS: atom_id res chain seq x y z
N MET A 1 13.59 -38.17 -14.72
CA MET A 1 14.80 -39.01 -14.93
C MET A 1 14.90 -40.01 -13.81
N ILE A 2 15.32 -41.25 -14.09
CA ILE A 2 15.59 -42.24 -13.05
C ILE A 2 16.72 -41.69 -12.17
N PRO A 3 16.48 -41.46 -10.86
CA PRO A 3 17.47 -40.82 -10.00
C PRO A 3 18.69 -41.72 -9.80
N PRO A 4 19.90 -41.15 -9.66
CA PRO A 4 21.13 -41.92 -9.47
C PRO A 4 21.21 -42.58 -8.08
N THR A 5 20.20 -42.37 -7.22
CA THR A 5 20.14 -42.93 -5.87
C THR A 5 19.78 -44.41 -5.83
N GLY A 6 19.16 -44.96 -6.88
CA GLY A 6 18.63 -46.32 -6.89
C GLY A 6 17.45 -46.49 -5.92
N GLY A 7 17.16 -47.74 -5.51
CA GLY A 7 16.25 -48.03 -4.38
C GLY A 7 16.81 -47.55 -3.03
N PHE A 8 16.18 -47.91 -1.91
CA PHE A 8 16.48 -47.38 -0.56
C PHE A 8 17.85 -47.82 0.07
N VAL A 9 18.98 -47.89 -0.68
CA VAL A 9 20.35 -48.16 -0.16
C VAL A 9 21.44 -47.61 -1.12
N PRO A 10 22.61 -47.11 -0.67
CA PRO A 10 22.89 -46.17 0.43
C PRO A 10 22.63 -44.70 0.04
N TRP A 11 22.53 -44.38 -1.25
CA TRP A 11 22.39 -43.01 -1.75
C TRP A 11 21.03 -42.39 -1.43
N GLY A 12 19.94 -43.16 -1.47
CA GLY A 12 18.61 -42.70 -1.03
C GLY A 12 18.55 -42.35 0.46
N ALA A 13 19.28 -43.09 1.31
CA ALA A 13 19.39 -42.79 2.74
C ALA A 13 20.23 -41.51 2.99
N ILE A 14 21.30 -41.31 2.23
CA ILE A 14 22.08 -40.06 2.25
C ILE A 14 21.20 -38.87 1.86
N LEU A 15 20.42 -39.01 0.78
CA LEU A 15 19.49 -37.98 0.33
C LEU A 15 18.45 -37.64 1.42
N LEU A 16 17.85 -38.66 2.03
CA LEU A 16 16.91 -38.47 3.14
C LEU A 16 17.57 -37.71 4.31
N GLY A 17 18.78 -38.11 4.71
CA GLY A 17 19.55 -37.42 5.76
C GLY A 17 19.80 -35.95 5.42
N LEU A 18 20.23 -35.65 4.20
CA LEU A 18 20.44 -34.28 3.73
C LEU A 18 19.13 -33.48 3.70
N ALA A 19 18.03 -34.09 3.24
CA ALA A 19 16.72 -33.46 3.21
C ALA A 19 16.23 -33.10 4.63
N LEU A 20 16.37 -34.02 5.59
CA LEU A 20 16.02 -33.79 6.99
C LEU A 20 16.84 -32.65 7.60
N VAL A 21 18.15 -32.57 7.30
CA VAL A 21 18.99 -31.46 7.77
C VAL A 21 18.59 -30.14 7.12
N GLY A 22 18.44 -30.10 5.79
CA GLY A 22 18.10 -28.90 5.04
C GLY A 22 16.74 -28.33 5.42
N PHE A 23 15.69 -29.15 5.40
CA PHE A 23 14.35 -28.73 5.80
C PHE A 23 14.23 -28.56 7.32
N GLY A 24 14.94 -29.33 8.13
CA GLY A 24 15.00 -29.15 9.58
C GLY A 24 15.54 -27.76 9.96
N ALA A 25 16.62 -27.31 9.31
CA ALA A 25 17.15 -25.96 9.48
C ALA A 25 16.13 -24.88 9.04
N PHE A 26 15.43 -25.11 7.93
CA PHE A 26 14.37 -24.21 7.46
C PHE A 26 13.25 -24.08 8.49
N PHE A 27 12.66 -25.20 8.92
CA PHE A 27 11.51 -25.20 9.84
C PHE A 27 11.89 -24.71 11.24
N TRP A 28 13.10 -25.01 11.72
CA TRP A 28 13.60 -24.47 12.98
C TRP A 28 13.69 -22.95 12.95
N ARG A 29 14.23 -22.38 11.86
CA ARG A 29 14.30 -20.93 11.69
C ARG A 29 12.92 -20.30 11.52
N ALA A 30 12.04 -20.91 10.72
CA ALA A 30 10.67 -20.44 10.52
C ALA A 30 9.88 -20.42 11.85
N TRP A 31 10.02 -21.46 12.67
CA TRP A 31 9.42 -21.53 14.01
C TRP A 31 9.92 -20.41 14.92
N ARG A 32 11.22 -20.12 14.89
CA ARG A 32 11.82 -19.03 15.67
C ARG A 32 11.28 -17.65 15.24
N LEU A 33 11.17 -17.41 13.93
CA LEU A 33 10.58 -16.18 13.39
C LEU A 33 9.10 -16.04 13.75
N TYR A 34 8.34 -17.14 13.70
CA TYR A 34 6.96 -17.19 14.18
C TYR A 34 6.87 -16.79 15.66
N ARG A 35 7.75 -17.31 16.51
CA ARG A 35 7.80 -16.92 17.93
C ARG A 35 8.11 -15.43 18.12
N TYR A 36 9.02 -14.85 17.33
CA TYR A 36 9.29 -13.40 17.37
C TYR A 36 8.10 -12.56 16.91
N MET A 37 7.40 -12.99 15.86
CA MET A 37 6.17 -12.34 15.41
C MET A 37 5.09 -12.37 16.50
N ARG A 38 5.00 -13.46 17.29
CA ARG A 38 4.05 -13.59 18.41
C ARG A 38 4.43 -12.81 19.67
N LEU A 39 5.55 -12.07 19.68
CA LEU A 39 5.84 -11.08 20.74
C LEU A 39 4.94 -9.84 20.65
N GLY A 40 4.42 -9.55 19.46
CA GLY A 40 3.52 -8.42 19.23
C GLY A 40 2.11 -8.70 19.74
N ARG A 41 1.36 -7.64 20.02
CA ARG A 41 -0.04 -7.72 20.48
C ARG A 41 -0.92 -8.51 19.50
N ASP A 42 -1.92 -9.17 20.08
CA ASP A 42 -2.93 -9.87 19.29
C ASP A 42 -3.77 -8.88 18.46
N GLU A 43 -4.12 -9.32 17.26
CA GLU A 43 -4.93 -8.55 16.32
C GLU A 43 -5.73 -9.50 15.43
N ALA A 44 -7.05 -9.30 15.37
CA ALA A 44 -7.93 -10.13 14.57
C ALA A 44 -7.85 -9.75 13.08
N ARG A 45 -7.49 -10.72 12.21
CA ARG A 45 -7.35 -10.51 10.76
C ARG A 45 -7.99 -11.64 9.92
N ILE A 46 -9.02 -12.31 10.47
CA ILE A 46 -9.66 -13.47 9.82
C ILE A 46 -11.07 -13.17 9.24
N ASP A 47 -11.48 -11.91 9.27
CA ASP A 47 -12.73 -11.43 8.66
C ASP A 47 -12.70 -11.52 7.12
N HIS A 48 -13.87 -11.57 6.47
CA HIS A 48 -13.99 -11.56 5.00
C HIS A 48 -13.12 -12.61 4.25
N PRO A 49 -13.20 -13.91 4.57
CA PRO A 49 -12.28 -14.94 4.06
C PRO A 49 -12.22 -15.01 2.53
N TRP A 50 -13.36 -14.89 1.84
CA TRP A 50 -13.42 -14.91 0.37
C TRP A 50 -12.71 -13.72 -0.28
N ARG A 51 -12.78 -12.55 0.34
CA ARG A 51 -12.10 -11.34 -0.15
C ARG A 51 -10.59 -11.48 -0.02
N ARG A 52 -10.13 -12.05 1.09
CA ARG A 52 -8.71 -12.38 1.34
C ARG A 52 -8.18 -13.41 0.36
N LEU A 53 -8.94 -14.48 0.10
CA LEU A 53 -8.57 -15.46 -0.91
C LEU A 53 -8.47 -14.83 -2.31
N ARG A 54 -9.42 -13.97 -2.69
CA ARG A 54 -9.33 -13.21 -3.94
C ARG A 54 -8.08 -12.33 -3.98
N ASP A 55 -7.74 -11.68 -2.87
CA ASP A 55 -6.54 -10.86 -2.77
C ASP A 55 -5.26 -11.69 -2.98
N GLU A 56 -5.18 -12.89 -2.42
CA GLU A 56 -4.10 -13.83 -2.70
C GLU A 56 -3.99 -14.16 -4.18
N LEU A 57 -5.09 -14.59 -4.80
CA LEU A 57 -5.11 -14.96 -6.21
C LEU A 57 -4.71 -13.79 -7.11
N VAL A 58 -5.15 -12.57 -6.80
CA VAL A 58 -4.92 -11.37 -7.64
C VAL A 58 -3.56 -10.73 -7.38
N VAL A 59 -3.14 -10.63 -6.11
CA VAL A 59 -1.95 -9.88 -5.70
C VAL A 59 -0.72 -10.79 -5.65
N TYR A 60 -0.82 -11.95 -4.99
CA TYR A 60 0.30 -12.89 -4.85
C TYR A 60 0.45 -13.75 -6.10
N LEU A 61 -0.54 -14.56 -6.48
CA LEU A 61 -0.41 -15.41 -7.68
C LEU A 61 -0.43 -14.60 -8.98
N GLY A 62 -1.37 -13.66 -9.09
CA GLY A 62 -1.55 -12.81 -10.28
C GLY A 62 -0.52 -11.69 -10.43
N GLN A 63 0.35 -11.47 -9.43
CA GLN A 63 1.43 -10.48 -9.48
C GLN A 63 0.96 -9.05 -9.85
N ARG A 64 -0.32 -8.71 -9.64
CA ARG A 64 -0.96 -7.48 -10.15
C ARG A 64 -0.21 -6.22 -9.74
N LYS A 65 0.23 -6.14 -8.48
CA LYS A 65 0.97 -4.98 -7.95
C LYS A 65 2.39 -4.87 -8.52
N LEU A 66 3.02 -5.99 -8.82
CA LEU A 66 4.36 -6.04 -9.40
C LEU A 66 4.36 -5.53 -10.85
N LEU A 67 3.33 -5.89 -11.62
CA LEU A 67 3.12 -5.55 -13.04
C LEU A 67 2.59 -4.13 -13.30
N LYS A 68 2.30 -3.33 -12.27
CA LYS A 68 1.84 -1.93 -12.44
C LYS A 68 2.91 -1.03 -13.10
N ARG A 69 2.46 -0.09 -13.95
CA ARG A 69 3.31 0.98 -14.51
C ARG A 69 3.81 1.94 -13.40
N PRO A 70 5.02 2.54 -13.53
CA PRO A 70 6.02 2.38 -14.60
C PRO A 70 6.99 1.20 -14.35
N TYR A 71 6.65 0.28 -13.45
CA TYR A 71 7.56 -0.80 -13.05
C TYR A 71 7.39 -2.09 -13.86
N TYR A 72 6.45 -2.13 -14.81
CA TYR A 72 5.98 -3.36 -15.48
C TYR A 72 7.09 -4.21 -16.13
N VAL A 73 8.04 -3.64 -16.87
CA VAL A 73 9.14 -4.41 -17.49
C VAL A 73 9.94 -5.17 -16.43
N ARG A 74 10.24 -4.48 -15.33
CA ARG A 74 10.98 -5.03 -14.19
C ARG A 74 10.12 -6.03 -13.42
N GLY A 75 8.83 -5.76 -13.35
CA GLY A 75 7.86 -6.64 -12.73
C GLY A 75 7.67 -7.94 -13.50
N LEU A 76 7.73 -7.90 -14.84
CA LEU A 76 7.55 -9.07 -15.68
C LEU A 76 8.71 -10.07 -15.53
N ALA A 77 9.96 -9.60 -15.56
CA ALA A 77 11.12 -10.45 -15.31
C ALA A 77 11.04 -11.12 -13.92
N HIS A 78 10.65 -10.37 -12.89
CA HIS A 78 10.48 -10.94 -11.55
C HIS A 78 9.26 -11.89 -11.48
N ALA A 79 8.17 -11.61 -12.20
CA ALA A 79 7.01 -12.50 -12.27
C ALA A 79 7.37 -13.87 -12.89
N PHE A 80 8.23 -13.89 -13.92
CA PHE A 80 8.75 -15.16 -14.46
C PHE A 80 9.62 -15.92 -13.46
N ILE A 81 10.45 -15.23 -12.67
CA ILE A 81 11.19 -15.87 -11.56
C ILE A 81 10.22 -16.50 -10.56
N PHE A 82 9.16 -15.79 -10.17
CA PHE A 82 8.16 -16.28 -9.24
C PHE A 82 7.37 -17.49 -9.78
N TRP A 83 6.77 -17.37 -10.97
CA TRP A 83 6.00 -18.48 -11.56
C TRP A 83 6.89 -19.67 -11.91
N GLY A 84 8.12 -19.42 -12.38
CA GLY A 84 9.12 -20.46 -12.58
C GLY A 84 9.45 -21.19 -11.28
N PHE A 85 9.61 -20.47 -10.16
CA PHE A 85 9.79 -21.10 -8.85
C PHE A 85 8.60 -21.99 -8.46
N LEU A 86 7.35 -21.57 -8.69
CA LEU A 86 6.17 -22.41 -8.41
C LEU A 86 6.17 -23.69 -9.24
N VAL A 87 6.44 -23.59 -10.54
CA VAL A 87 6.52 -24.73 -11.46
C VAL A 87 7.64 -25.69 -11.06
N ILE A 88 8.84 -25.16 -10.85
CA ILE A 88 10.05 -25.96 -10.55
C ILE A 88 9.98 -26.57 -9.15
N THR A 89 9.24 -25.96 -8.21
CA THR A 89 8.98 -26.56 -6.90
C THR A 89 8.25 -27.90 -7.05
N VAL A 90 7.30 -28.04 -8.00
CA VAL A 90 6.64 -29.33 -8.27
C VAL A 90 7.63 -30.36 -8.80
N GLY A 91 8.52 -29.97 -9.73
CA GLY A 91 9.59 -30.84 -10.23
C GLY A 91 10.59 -31.23 -9.15
N THR A 92 10.89 -30.32 -8.22
CA THR A 92 11.76 -30.57 -7.07
C THR A 92 11.13 -31.58 -6.10
N ILE A 93 9.81 -31.47 -5.85
CA ILE A 93 9.07 -32.43 -5.04
C ILE A 93 9.10 -33.81 -5.69
N ASP A 94 8.85 -33.91 -7.00
CA ASP A 94 8.95 -35.17 -7.75
C ASP A 94 10.36 -35.77 -7.65
N LEU A 95 11.40 -34.97 -7.86
CA LEU A 95 12.79 -35.39 -7.81
C LEU A 95 13.20 -35.93 -6.42
N LEU A 96 12.78 -35.27 -5.33
CA LEU A 96 13.05 -35.74 -3.97
C LEU A 96 12.23 -36.99 -3.64
N LEU A 97 10.97 -37.03 -4.06
CA LEU A 97 10.07 -38.15 -3.82
C LEU A 97 10.57 -39.42 -4.55
N SER A 98 10.99 -39.28 -5.81
CA SER A 98 11.54 -40.37 -6.59
C SER A 98 12.91 -40.80 -6.06
N GLY A 99 13.76 -39.85 -5.68
CA GLY A 99 15.10 -40.13 -5.17
C GLY A 99 15.11 -40.82 -3.80
N ILE A 100 14.10 -40.58 -2.95
CA ILE A 100 14.00 -41.15 -1.59
C ILE A 100 13.13 -42.40 -1.59
N LEU A 101 11.93 -42.34 -2.19
CA LEU A 101 10.90 -43.37 -2.06
C LEU A 101 10.62 -44.13 -3.37
N GLY A 102 11.20 -43.71 -4.50
CA GLY A 102 10.85 -44.25 -5.82
C GLY A 102 9.41 -43.95 -6.24
N LEU A 103 8.79 -42.92 -5.65
CA LEU A 103 7.43 -42.49 -5.96
C LEU A 103 7.46 -41.21 -6.81
N HIS A 104 6.44 -41.02 -7.63
CA HIS A 104 6.33 -39.87 -8.52
C HIS A 104 5.07 -39.05 -8.26
N VAL A 105 5.16 -37.76 -8.52
CA VAL A 105 4.02 -36.84 -8.50
C VAL A 105 3.13 -37.15 -9.71
N PRO A 106 1.80 -37.32 -9.54
CA PRO A 106 0.90 -37.55 -10.65
C PRO A 106 1.03 -36.48 -11.74
N GLY A 107 1.28 -36.91 -12.98
CA GLY A 107 1.42 -36.02 -14.15
C GLY A 107 2.83 -35.47 -14.41
N ALA A 108 3.82 -35.74 -13.54
CA ALA A 108 5.20 -35.28 -13.74
C ALA A 108 5.88 -35.85 -15.00
N GLY A 109 5.44 -37.02 -15.50
CA GLY A 109 5.94 -37.59 -16.75
C GLY A 109 5.27 -37.07 -18.04
N SER A 110 4.25 -36.22 -17.92
CA SER A 110 3.46 -35.75 -19.06
C SER A 110 4.22 -34.76 -19.94
N ALA A 111 3.85 -34.71 -21.23
CA ALA A 111 4.43 -33.74 -22.16
C ALA A 111 4.19 -32.29 -21.73
N LEU A 112 3.00 -31.98 -21.19
CA LEU A 112 2.69 -30.65 -20.69
C LEU A 112 3.66 -30.23 -19.58
N PHE A 113 3.94 -31.12 -18.63
CA PHE A 113 4.84 -30.82 -17.53
C PHE A 113 6.28 -30.62 -18.00
N ALA A 114 6.80 -31.52 -18.85
CA ALA A 114 8.15 -31.42 -19.40
C ALA A 114 8.36 -30.12 -20.19
N TRP A 115 7.42 -29.76 -21.07
CA TRP A 115 7.47 -28.47 -21.77
C TRP A 115 7.42 -27.27 -20.83
N THR A 116 6.57 -27.34 -19.79
CA THR A 116 6.41 -26.24 -18.85
C THR A 116 7.68 -26.00 -18.06
N ILE A 117 8.31 -27.04 -17.51
CA ILE A 117 9.57 -26.90 -16.75
C ILE A 117 10.69 -26.34 -17.63
N ASP A 118 10.93 -26.91 -18.81
CA ASP A 118 12.01 -26.49 -19.71
C ASP A 118 11.87 -25.02 -20.12
N VAL A 119 10.66 -24.61 -20.52
CA VAL A 119 10.38 -23.22 -20.91
C VAL A 119 10.60 -22.28 -19.73
N PHE A 120 10.08 -22.63 -18.54
CA PHE A 120 10.29 -21.80 -17.37
C PHE A 120 11.75 -21.76 -16.92
N ALA A 121 12.52 -22.84 -17.04
CA ALA A 121 13.95 -22.84 -16.74
C ALA A 121 14.72 -21.82 -17.59
N VAL A 122 14.44 -21.77 -18.90
CA VAL A 122 15.04 -20.78 -19.82
C VAL A 122 14.56 -19.35 -19.52
N LEU A 123 13.26 -19.17 -19.25
CA LEU A 123 12.71 -17.85 -18.90
C LEU A 123 13.30 -17.32 -17.58
N VAL A 124 13.48 -18.19 -16.58
CA VAL A 124 14.12 -17.85 -15.30
C VAL A 124 15.59 -17.50 -15.54
N LEU A 125 16.35 -18.31 -16.30
CA LEU A 125 17.75 -18.00 -16.66
C LEU A 125 17.89 -16.62 -17.33
N THR A 126 17.02 -16.34 -18.29
CA THR A 126 16.99 -15.04 -18.96
C THR A 126 16.66 -13.92 -17.97
N SER A 127 15.69 -14.14 -17.08
CA SER A 127 15.26 -13.16 -16.08
C SER A 127 16.33 -12.87 -15.02
N ILE A 128 17.07 -13.88 -14.55
CA ILE A 128 18.17 -13.69 -13.61
C ILE A 128 19.36 -13.00 -14.28
N ALA A 129 19.64 -13.24 -15.57
CA ALA A 129 20.67 -12.54 -16.31
C ALA A 129 20.33 -11.04 -16.40
N VAL A 130 19.09 -10.71 -16.75
CA VAL A 130 18.59 -9.32 -16.73
C VAL A 130 18.70 -8.72 -15.32
N ALA A 131 18.34 -9.46 -14.28
CA ALA A 131 18.44 -9.00 -12.90
C ALA A 131 19.91 -8.75 -12.47
N ALA A 132 20.83 -9.63 -12.85
CA ALA A 132 22.26 -9.53 -12.58
C ALA A 132 22.89 -8.32 -13.27
N VAL A 133 22.66 -8.15 -14.58
CA VAL A 133 23.14 -6.98 -15.36
C VAL A 133 22.63 -5.69 -14.74
N ARG A 134 21.35 -5.64 -14.37
CA ARG A 134 20.77 -4.43 -13.76
C ARG A 134 21.31 -4.14 -12.38
N ARG A 135 21.63 -5.17 -11.59
CA ARG A 135 22.24 -5.01 -10.27
C ARG A 135 23.71 -4.62 -10.38
N ALA A 136 24.43 -5.10 -11.40
CA ALA A 136 25.84 -4.77 -11.61
C ALA A 136 26.01 -3.36 -12.22
N PHE A 137 25.26 -3.02 -13.27
CA PHE A 137 25.53 -1.87 -14.15
C PHE A 137 24.41 -0.81 -14.22
N LEU A 138 23.13 -1.18 -14.08
CA LEU A 138 21.98 -0.27 -14.24
C LEU A 138 21.22 -0.04 -12.92
N ARG A 139 21.97 0.28 -11.86
CA ARG A 139 21.48 0.37 -10.48
C ARG A 139 20.53 1.56 -10.32
N PRO A 140 19.23 1.34 -10.02
CA PRO A 140 18.34 2.45 -9.73
C PRO A 140 18.67 3.03 -8.33
N PRO A 141 18.69 4.36 -8.15
CA PRO A 141 19.12 5.02 -6.90
C PRO A 141 18.41 4.54 -5.62
N ARG A 142 17.16 4.09 -5.77
CA ARG A 142 16.27 3.60 -4.71
C ARG A 142 16.54 2.19 -4.19
N MET A 143 17.39 1.40 -4.87
CA MET A 143 17.51 -0.03 -4.58
C MET A 143 18.65 -0.27 -3.60
N HIS A 144 18.32 -0.83 -2.43
CA HIS A 144 19.31 -1.33 -1.50
C HIS A 144 19.98 -2.60 -2.04
N VAL A 145 21.31 -2.60 -2.15
CA VAL A 145 22.08 -3.70 -2.74
C VAL A 145 22.75 -4.51 -1.63
N ALA A 146 21.97 -5.37 -0.97
CA ALA A 146 22.52 -6.36 -0.04
C ALA A 146 23.21 -7.52 -0.77
N HIS A 147 24.32 -8.00 -0.20
CA HIS A 147 25.15 -9.11 -0.70
C HIS A 147 24.33 -10.38 -0.98
N ASP A 148 23.37 -10.70 -0.11
CA ASP A 148 22.41 -11.80 -0.28
C ASP A 148 21.77 -11.87 -1.67
N GLY A 149 21.59 -10.70 -2.33
CA GLY A 149 20.99 -10.67 -3.66
C GLY A 149 21.82 -11.38 -4.71
N TYR A 150 23.14 -11.29 -4.62
CA TYR A 150 24.04 -11.97 -5.54
C TYR A 150 24.13 -13.46 -5.22
N VAL A 151 24.16 -13.83 -3.95
CA VAL A 151 24.11 -15.23 -3.49
C VAL A 151 22.85 -15.92 -4.01
N ILE A 152 21.68 -15.29 -3.85
CA ILE A 152 20.40 -15.83 -4.33
C ILE A 152 20.39 -15.97 -5.86
N LEU A 153 20.86 -14.95 -6.60
CA LEU A 153 20.93 -15.02 -8.07
C LEU A 153 21.86 -16.15 -8.54
N ALA A 154 22.99 -16.35 -7.86
CA ALA A 154 23.92 -17.43 -8.16
C ALA A 154 23.28 -18.80 -7.88
N LEU A 155 22.63 -18.99 -6.71
CA LEU A 155 21.94 -20.23 -6.38
C LEU A 155 20.82 -20.56 -7.38
N ILE A 156 19.98 -19.59 -7.74
CA ILE A 156 18.95 -19.78 -8.76
C ILE A 156 19.57 -20.12 -10.12
N GLY A 157 20.65 -19.44 -10.52
CA GLY A 157 21.37 -19.74 -11.75
C GLY A 157 21.93 -21.17 -11.78
N ILE A 158 22.58 -21.59 -10.70
CA ILE A 158 23.08 -22.96 -10.54
C ILE A 158 21.91 -23.95 -10.64
N LEU A 159 20.79 -23.70 -9.96
CA LEU A 159 19.62 -24.57 -10.04
C LEU A 159 19.09 -24.72 -11.46
N MET A 160 18.94 -23.63 -12.21
CA MET A 160 18.40 -23.71 -13.58
C MET A 160 19.39 -24.35 -14.57
N ILE A 161 20.69 -24.04 -14.44
CA ILE A 161 21.73 -24.65 -15.29
C ILE A 161 21.81 -26.14 -15.02
N THR A 162 21.92 -26.53 -13.75
CA THR A 162 22.02 -27.94 -13.37
C THR A 162 20.78 -28.72 -13.74
N LEU A 163 19.57 -28.12 -13.65
CA LEU A 163 18.31 -28.71 -14.13
C LEU A 163 18.42 -29.13 -15.60
N LEU A 164 18.72 -28.18 -16.48
CA LEU A 164 18.85 -28.44 -17.91
C LEU A 164 19.99 -29.44 -18.21
N VAL A 165 21.12 -29.32 -17.52
CA VAL A 165 22.28 -30.20 -17.73
C VAL A 165 21.99 -31.63 -17.33
N PHE A 166 21.40 -31.87 -16.15
CA PHE A 166 21.11 -33.24 -15.72
C PHE A 166 19.98 -33.85 -16.57
N GLU A 167 19.00 -33.06 -17.03
CA GLU A 167 17.96 -33.53 -17.95
C GLU A 167 18.53 -33.88 -19.34
N GLY A 168 19.43 -33.06 -19.89
CA GLY A 168 20.09 -33.36 -21.16
C GLY A 168 21.02 -34.57 -21.09
N ALA A 169 21.89 -34.60 -20.08
CA ALA A 169 22.86 -35.69 -19.88
C ALA A 169 22.17 -37.01 -19.47
N GLY A 170 21.11 -36.93 -18.66
CA GLY A 170 20.30 -38.09 -18.29
C GLY A 170 19.60 -38.71 -19.50
N LEU A 171 19.10 -37.90 -20.42
CA LEU A 171 18.50 -38.39 -21.67
C LEU A 171 19.56 -39.08 -22.55
N ALA A 172 20.72 -38.45 -22.74
CA ALA A 172 21.82 -39.02 -23.53
C ALA A 172 22.36 -40.33 -22.92
N ALA A 173 22.36 -40.45 -21.59
CA ALA A 173 22.76 -41.65 -20.86
C ALA A 173 21.66 -42.74 -20.81
N GLY A 174 20.47 -42.51 -21.39
CA GLY A 174 19.37 -43.48 -21.37
C GLY A 174 18.63 -43.61 -20.03
N ASN A 175 18.75 -42.63 -19.12
CA ASN A 175 18.10 -42.62 -17.80
C ASN A 175 16.67 -42.05 -17.82
N LEU A 176 16.04 -41.98 -18.99
CA LEU A 176 14.64 -41.57 -19.09
C LEU A 176 13.74 -42.69 -18.58
N GLU A 177 12.83 -42.34 -17.68
CA GLU A 177 11.88 -43.29 -17.13
C GLU A 177 10.85 -43.73 -18.18
N LYS A 178 10.46 -45.00 -18.14
CA LYS A 178 9.57 -45.56 -19.15
C LYS A 178 8.21 -44.86 -19.12
N GLY A 179 7.78 -44.34 -20.27
CA GLY A 179 6.50 -43.62 -20.42
C GLY A 179 6.59 -42.12 -20.10
N TYR A 180 7.75 -41.60 -19.69
CA TYR A 180 7.96 -40.17 -19.50
C TYR A 180 8.29 -39.49 -20.82
N THR A 181 7.83 -38.25 -20.97
CA THR A 181 8.18 -37.44 -22.14
C THR A 181 9.61 -36.91 -22.01
N PRO A 182 10.47 -37.04 -23.04
CA PRO A 182 11.79 -36.43 -23.03
C PRO A 182 11.71 -34.91 -22.83
N PRO A 183 12.65 -34.31 -22.08
CA PRO A 183 12.71 -32.86 -21.90
C PRO A 183 13.04 -32.19 -23.25
N PRO A 184 12.16 -31.34 -23.79
CA PRO A 184 12.24 -30.89 -25.18
C PRO A 184 13.42 -29.97 -25.47
N ILE A 185 13.68 -28.98 -24.61
CA ILE A 185 14.74 -27.99 -24.78
C ILE A 185 16.07 -28.57 -24.29
N ALA A 186 16.11 -29.17 -23.10
CA ALA A 186 17.32 -29.79 -22.59
C ALA A 186 17.79 -30.94 -23.51
N GLY A 187 16.85 -31.74 -24.01
CA GLY A 187 17.11 -32.79 -24.99
C GLY A 187 17.64 -32.22 -26.31
N ALA A 188 17.02 -31.18 -26.88
CA ALA A 188 17.47 -30.63 -28.16
C ALA A 188 18.83 -29.91 -28.09
N ILE A 189 19.13 -29.22 -26.99
CA ILE A 189 20.32 -28.37 -26.89
C ILE A 189 21.51 -29.15 -26.30
N LEU A 190 21.28 -29.98 -25.29
CA LEU A 190 22.38 -30.52 -24.46
C LEU A 190 22.66 -32.00 -24.71
N SER A 191 21.70 -32.80 -25.20
CA SER A 191 21.96 -34.22 -25.46
C SER A 191 22.99 -34.46 -26.57
N SER A 192 23.15 -33.51 -27.49
CA SER A 192 24.13 -33.56 -28.58
C SER A 192 25.52 -33.04 -28.19
N ILE A 193 25.68 -32.47 -26.99
CA ILE A 193 26.95 -31.86 -26.54
C ILE A 193 27.85 -32.90 -25.86
N TYR A 194 27.27 -33.93 -25.23
CA TYR A 194 28.01 -34.91 -24.45
C TYR A 194 28.12 -36.24 -25.21
N PRO A 195 29.34 -36.80 -25.37
CA PRO A 195 29.49 -38.21 -25.71
C PRO A 195 28.72 -39.11 -24.74
N TYR A 196 28.21 -40.25 -25.22
CA TYR A 196 27.45 -41.21 -24.40
C TYR A 196 28.20 -41.61 -23.12
N GLU A 197 29.52 -41.82 -23.23
CA GLU A 197 30.37 -42.26 -22.10
C GLU A 197 30.49 -41.22 -20.98
N SER A 198 30.54 -39.92 -21.32
CA SER A 198 30.62 -38.85 -20.31
C SER A 198 29.23 -38.46 -19.77
N SER A 199 28.16 -38.73 -20.52
CA SER A 199 26.79 -38.36 -20.16
C SER A 199 26.33 -38.97 -18.84
N ALA A 200 26.67 -40.23 -18.55
CA ALA A 200 26.31 -40.88 -17.29
C ALA A 200 26.98 -40.21 -16.07
N VAL A 201 28.27 -39.85 -16.21
CA VAL A 201 29.05 -39.19 -15.15
C VAL A 201 28.53 -37.77 -14.93
N VAL A 202 28.34 -37.01 -16.01
CA VAL A 202 27.79 -35.65 -15.96
C VAL A 202 26.41 -35.63 -15.32
N PHE A 203 25.54 -36.59 -15.67
CA PHE A 203 24.21 -36.74 -15.08
C PHE A 203 24.29 -36.86 -13.55
N ILE A 204 25.11 -37.80 -13.03
CA ILE A 204 25.22 -38.04 -11.59
C ILE A 204 25.67 -36.78 -10.85
N TYR A 205 26.74 -36.12 -11.32
CA TYR A 205 27.26 -34.93 -10.65
C TYR A 205 26.32 -33.74 -10.76
N ALA A 206 25.71 -33.49 -11.93
CA ALA A 206 24.77 -32.39 -12.13
C ALA A 206 23.50 -32.58 -11.28
N TRP A 207 23.01 -33.82 -11.17
CA TRP A 207 21.86 -34.16 -10.34
C TRP A 207 22.16 -33.91 -8.86
N TRP A 208 23.28 -34.43 -8.33
CA TRP A 208 23.66 -34.20 -6.93
C TRP A 208 23.93 -32.73 -6.63
N LEU A 209 24.61 -32.01 -7.53
CA LEU A 209 24.81 -30.57 -7.40
C LEU A 209 23.48 -29.83 -7.35
N HIS A 210 22.51 -30.20 -8.20
CA HIS A 210 21.17 -29.62 -8.16
C HIS A 210 20.51 -29.85 -6.80
N VAL A 211 20.44 -31.10 -6.34
CA VAL A 211 19.81 -31.46 -5.06
C VAL A 211 20.44 -30.75 -3.88
N VAL A 212 21.77 -30.78 -3.77
CA VAL A 212 22.49 -30.10 -2.69
C VAL A 212 22.23 -28.60 -2.75
N THR A 213 22.18 -28.01 -3.94
CA THR A 213 21.84 -26.59 -4.13
C THR A 213 20.40 -26.29 -3.69
N VAL A 214 19.43 -27.16 -3.98
CA VAL A 214 18.04 -27.03 -3.51
C VAL A 214 17.99 -27.00 -1.98
N LEU A 215 18.64 -27.99 -1.34
CA LEU A 215 18.62 -28.13 0.12
C LEU A 215 19.38 -26.98 0.81
N ALA A 216 20.50 -26.55 0.25
CA ALA A 216 21.23 -25.37 0.71
C ALA A 216 20.38 -24.10 0.55
N PHE A 217 19.69 -23.94 -0.58
CA PHE A 217 18.80 -22.82 -0.81
C PHE A 217 17.62 -22.80 0.18
N ALA A 218 17.02 -23.96 0.47
CA ALA A 218 15.97 -24.10 1.48
C ALA A 218 16.48 -23.70 2.88
N ALA A 219 17.65 -24.18 3.30
CA ALA A 219 18.23 -23.83 4.60
C ALA A 219 18.61 -22.33 4.69
N TYR A 220 19.03 -21.72 3.59
CA TYR A 220 19.43 -20.31 3.52
C TYR A 220 18.23 -19.35 3.46
N LEU A 221 17.12 -19.76 2.84
CA LEU A 221 15.94 -18.93 2.60
C LEU A 221 15.49 -18.14 3.84
N PRO A 222 15.22 -18.75 5.02
CA PRO A 222 14.62 -18.05 6.16
C PRO A 222 15.61 -17.19 6.96
N GLN A 223 16.87 -17.13 6.52
CA GLN A 223 17.91 -16.26 7.09
C GLN A 223 18.28 -15.11 6.15
N SER A 224 17.77 -15.13 4.91
CA SER A 224 18.10 -14.14 3.88
C SER A 224 16.90 -13.24 3.57
N LYS A 225 17.15 -12.19 2.77
CA LYS A 225 16.07 -11.37 2.21
C LYS A 225 15.10 -12.12 1.26
N HIS A 226 15.39 -13.36 0.87
CA HIS A 226 14.47 -14.18 0.08
C HIS A 226 13.29 -14.72 0.89
N LEU A 227 13.31 -14.58 2.22
CA LEU A 227 12.20 -14.93 3.12
C LEU A 227 10.85 -14.38 2.64
N HIS A 228 10.84 -13.24 1.95
CA HIS A 228 9.62 -12.64 1.40
C HIS A 228 8.79 -13.60 0.54
N ILE A 229 9.38 -14.59 -0.15
CA ILE A 229 8.59 -15.53 -0.96
C ILE A 229 7.62 -16.36 -0.09
N VAL A 230 8.03 -16.66 1.13
CA VAL A 230 7.24 -17.40 2.13
C VAL A 230 6.33 -16.46 2.89
N THR A 231 6.82 -15.30 3.33
CA THR A 231 6.04 -14.39 4.18
C THR A 231 5.06 -13.53 3.41
N THR A 232 5.21 -13.34 2.10
CA THR A 232 4.23 -12.60 1.29
C THR A 232 2.86 -13.27 1.28
N LEU A 233 2.80 -14.61 1.26
CA LEU A 233 1.56 -15.38 1.28
C LEU A 233 0.71 -15.07 2.53
N PRO A 234 1.19 -15.23 3.79
CA PRO A 234 0.41 -14.79 4.94
C PRO A 234 0.23 -13.26 4.97
N ASN A 235 1.19 -12.46 4.48
CA ASN A 235 1.08 -11.01 4.59
C ASN A 235 -0.03 -10.40 3.73
N VAL A 236 -0.18 -10.89 2.49
CA VAL A 236 -1.27 -10.48 1.59
C VAL A 236 -2.61 -10.99 2.13
N PHE A 237 -2.66 -12.23 2.62
CA PHE A 237 -3.89 -12.83 3.12
C PHE A 237 -4.42 -12.07 4.32
N PHE A 238 -3.54 -11.69 5.26
CA PHE A 238 -3.88 -10.98 6.49
C PHE A 238 -3.88 -9.45 6.38
N ARG A 239 -3.78 -8.88 5.16
CA ARG A 239 -3.84 -7.43 4.94
C ARG A 239 -5.17 -6.81 5.43
N LYS A 240 -5.17 -5.52 5.77
CA LYS A 240 -6.35 -4.79 6.24
C LYS A 240 -7.42 -4.75 5.15
N GLN A 241 -8.66 -5.09 5.52
CA GLN A 241 -9.81 -5.11 4.60
C GLN A 241 -10.67 -3.84 4.68
N THR A 242 -10.43 -3.00 5.69
CA THR A 242 -11.01 -1.66 5.78
C THR A 242 -10.19 -0.66 4.97
N PRO A 243 -10.77 0.51 4.61
CA PRO A 243 -10.04 1.60 4.00
C PRO A 243 -8.75 1.94 4.74
N ARG A 244 -7.67 2.22 3.99
CA ARG A 244 -6.31 2.41 4.55
C ARG A 244 -6.19 3.56 5.56
N GLY A 245 -7.18 4.45 5.58
CA GLY A 245 -7.22 5.64 6.42
C GLY A 245 -8.11 5.47 7.64
N ALA A 246 -8.70 4.27 7.83
CA ALA A 246 -9.52 3.96 8.99
C ALA A 246 -8.61 3.52 10.14
N LEU A 247 -8.64 4.30 11.22
CA LEU A 247 -7.99 3.95 12.47
C LEU A 247 -8.82 2.92 13.25
N ASP A 248 -8.13 2.07 14.00
CA ASP A 248 -8.79 1.12 14.89
C ASP A 248 -9.18 1.80 16.19
N LEU A 249 -10.37 1.47 16.70
CA LEU A 249 -10.86 1.96 17.98
C LEU A 249 -9.93 1.49 19.10
N ILE A 250 -9.63 2.40 20.04
CA ILE A 250 -8.94 2.05 21.28
C ILE A 250 -10.02 1.55 22.25
N PRO A 251 -10.08 0.23 22.54
CA PRO A 251 -11.05 -0.28 23.50
C PRO A 251 -10.70 0.23 24.89
N ASP A 252 -11.75 0.57 25.65
CA ASP A 252 -11.66 0.98 27.05
C ASP A 252 -10.61 2.07 27.30
N ILE A 253 -10.70 3.15 26.52
CA ILE A 253 -9.72 4.25 26.52
C ILE A 253 -9.54 4.89 27.91
N GLU A 254 -10.58 4.86 28.76
CA GLU A 254 -10.58 5.48 30.08
C GLU A 254 -9.77 4.69 31.11
N ASN A 255 -9.65 3.37 30.97
CA ASN A 255 -8.95 2.49 31.92
C ASN A 255 -7.60 1.98 31.39
N LYS A 256 -7.08 2.58 30.30
CA LYS A 256 -5.79 2.20 29.73
C LYS A 256 -4.65 3.06 30.25
N ASP A 257 -3.60 2.39 30.72
CA ASP A 257 -2.38 3.04 31.23
C ASP A 257 -1.36 3.37 30.13
N SER A 258 -1.53 2.85 28.90
CA SER A 258 -0.62 3.09 27.80
C SER A 258 -1.33 3.19 26.44
N PHE A 259 -0.82 4.08 25.60
CA PHE A 259 -1.36 4.33 24.26
C PHE A 259 -0.26 4.26 23.21
N GLY A 260 -0.60 3.70 22.05
CA GLY A 260 0.31 3.61 20.91
C GLY A 260 1.36 2.51 21.08
N ALA A 261 2.50 2.66 20.42
CA ALA A 261 3.60 1.71 20.48
C ALA A 261 4.84 2.32 21.15
N ALA A 262 5.11 1.91 22.39
CA ALA A 262 6.28 2.29 23.17
C ALA A 262 7.48 1.37 22.92
N SER A 263 7.20 0.14 22.46
CA SER A 263 8.16 -0.94 22.24
C SER A 263 7.70 -1.87 21.11
N LEU A 264 8.57 -2.81 20.70
CA LEU A 264 8.22 -3.84 19.70
C LEU A 264 7.01 -4.70 20.09
N ARG A 265 6.69 -4.85 21.39
CA ARG A 265 5.57 -5.67 21.87
C ARG A 265 4.22 -5.00 21.67
N ASP A 266 4.22 -3.67 21.63
CA ASP A 266 3.00 -2.88 21.42
C ASP A 266 2.58 -2.84 19.94
N LEU A 267 3.51 -3.17 19.04
CA LEU A 267 3.18 -3.46 17.65
C LEU A 267 2.43 -4.79 17.56
N SER A 268 1.46 -4.88 16.65
CA SER A 268 0.74 -6.12 16.44
C SER A 268 1.59 -7.19 15.76
N TRP A 269 1.20 -8.46 15.92
CA TRP A 269 1.86 -9.56 15.19
C TRP A 269 1.85 -9.32 13.67
N LYS A 270 0.82 -8.67 13.11
CA LYS A 270 0.72 -8.32 11.69
C LYS A 270 1.69 -7.19 11.31
N GLN A 271 1.87 -6.21 12.18
CA GLN A 271 2.89 -5.16 12.00
C GLN A 271 4.31 -5.76 12.05
N LEU A 272 4.55 -6.77 12.90
CA LEU A 272 5.84 -7.47 12.93
C LEU A 272 6.03 -8.37 11.70
N LEU A 273 4.97 -9.04 11.21
CA LEU A 273 5.01 -9.83 9.96
C LEU A 273 5.40 -8.96 8.74
N ASP A 274 4.86 -7.74 8.66
CA ASP A 274 5.21 -6.78 7.61
C ASP A 274 6.72 -6.50 7.57
N ALA A 275 7.37 -6.42 8.73
CA ALA A 275 8.80 -6.11 8.86
C ALA A 275 9.67 -7.16 8.15
N TYR A 276 9.38 -8.44 8.35
CA TYR A 276 10.08 -9.55 7.68
C TYR A 276 9.67 -9.76 6.22
N THR A 277 8.53 -9.21 5.81
CA THR A 277 8.02 -9.35 4.43
C THR A 277 8.63 -8.31 3.48
N CYS A 278 9.26 -7.26 4.01
CA CYS A 278 9.89 -6.23 3.20
C CYS A 278 10.90 -6.82 2.20
N THR A 279 10.67 -6.57 0.92
CA THR A 279 11.52 -7.08 -0.17
C THR A 279 12.70 -6.16 -0.50
N GLU A 280 12.93 -5.12 0.28
CA GLU A 280 13.96 -4.09 0.04
C GLU A 280 13.90 -3.43 -1.37
N CYS A 281 12.71 -3.34 -1.98
CA CYS A 281 12.57 -2.86 -3.36
C CYS A 281 12.59 -1.33 -3.55
N GLY A 282 12.40 -0.54 -2.47
CA GLY A 282 12.43 0.93 -2.48
C GLY A 282 11.23 1.63 -3.11
N ARG A 283 10.18 0.89 -3.51
CA ARG A 283 8.99 1.50 -4.14
C ARG A 283 8.23 2.43 -3.19
N CYS A 284 8.19 2.11 -1.90
CA CYS A 284 7.56 2.95 -0.88
C CYS A 284 8.31 4.27 -0.67
N SER A 285 9.65 4.24 -0.72
CA SER A 285 10.54 5.42 -0.62
C SER A 285 10.40 6.32 -1.84
N ASP A 286 10.46 5.78 -3.06
CA ASP A 286 10.23 6.50 -4.32
C ASP A 286 8.95 7.33 -4.34
N ASN A 287 7.88 6.77 -3.76
CA ASN A 287 6.54 7.34 -3.82
C ASN A 287 6.22 8.15 -2.57
N CYS A 288 7.12 8.26 -1.60
CA CYS A 288 6.94 9.06 -0.39
C CYS A 288 7.07 10.56 -0.72
N PRO A 289 5.99 11.36 -0.59
CA PRO A 289 6.07 12.78 -0.92
C PRO A 289 6.99 13.55 0.03
N ALA A 290 7.09 13.12 1.28
CA ALA A 290 7.97 13.72 2.26
C ALA A 290 9.44 13.51 1.86
N LEU A 291 9.84 12.26 1.61
CA LEU A 291 11.21 11.91 1.19
C LEU A 291 11.60 12.62 -0.11
N ALA A 292 10.69 12.63 -1.10
CA ALA A 292 10.91 13.29 -2.38
C ALA A 292 11.18 14.79 -2.23
N THR A 293 10.81 15.40 -1.10
CA THR A 293 11.06 16.81 -0.79
C THR A 293 12.25 17.05 0.15
N GLY A 294 13.05 16.02 0.44
CA GLY A 294 14.24 16.13 1.29
C GLY A 294 13.95 16.06 2.80
N LYS A 295 12.75 15.61 3.20
CA LYS A 295 12.43 15.33 4.61
C LYS A 295 13.02 13.98 5.03
N PRO A 296 13.27 13.76 6.33
CA PRO A 296 13.94 12.54 6.81
C PRO A 296 13.13 11.25 6.64
N LEU A 297 11.80 11.32 6.42
CA LEU A 297 10.93 10.14 6.35
C LEU A 297 11.27 9.18 5.21
N ASP A 298 11.79 8.01 5.55
CA ASP A 298 11.86 6.87 4.62
C ASP A 298 10.99 5.69 5.11
N PRO A 299 9.81 5.46 4.48
CA PRO A 299 8.93 4.36 4.88
C PRO A 299 9.58 2.98 4.80
N GLN A 300 10.53 2.76 3.86
CA GLN A 300 11.25 1.49 3.79
C GLN A 300 12.13 1.31 5.02
N LYS A 301 12.89 2.35 5.37
CA LYS A 301 13.83 2.31 6.49
C LYS A 301 13.11 1.99 7.79
N ILE A 302 11.98 2.65 8.09
CA ILE A 302 11.16 2.34 9.27
C ILE A 302 10.82 0.85 9.37
N VAL A 303 10.43 0.21 8.27
CA VAL A 303 10.07 -1.21 8.25
C VAL A 303 11.29 -2.10 8.46
N LEU A 304 12.45 -1.73 7.88
CA LEU A 304 13.70 -2.46 8.04
C LEU A 304 14.27 -2.32 9.45
N ASP A 305 14.21 -1.14 10.05
CA ASP A 305 14.74 -0.92 11.39
C ASP A 305 13.92 -1.67 12.44
N ILE A 306 12.59 -1.73 12.29
CA ILE A 306 11.72 -2.60 13.11
C ILE A 306 12.11 -4.08 12.94
N ARG A 307 12.37 -4.53 11.71
CA ARG A 307 12.79 -5.91 11.42
C ARG A 307 14.12 -6.21 12.12
N ASP A 308 15.10 -5.34 11.95
CA ASP A 308 16.47 -5.56 12.41
C ASP A 308 16.54 -5.52 13.94
N GLN A 309 15.81 -4.61 14.58
CA GLN A 309 15.64 -4.62 16.03
C GLN A 309 14.94 -5.90 16.51
N LEU A 310 13.86 -6.33 15.87
CA LEU A 310 13.14 -7.52 16.28
C LEU A 310 13.98 -8.79 16.13
N LEU A 311 14.85 -8.89 15.11
CA LEU A 311 15.79 -9.99 14.96
C LEU A 311 16.92 -9.98 16.01
N ARG A 312 17.35 -8.77 16.41
CA ARG A 312 18.42 -8.55 17.40
C ARG A 312 17.93 -8.84 18.83
N GLU A 313 16.77 -8.33 19.19
CA GLU A 313 16.21 -8.37 20.55
C GLU A 313 15.21 -9.51 20.76
N GLY A 314 14.66 -10.09 19.69
CA GLY A 314 13.75 -11.23 19.77
C GLY A 314 14.23 -12.37 20.69
N PRO A 315 15.52 -12.80 20.66
CA PRO A 315 16.01 -13.81 21.61
C PRO A 315 15.85 -13.42 23.08
N SER A 316 16.25 -12.20 23.47
CA SER A 316 16.16 -11.74 24.86
C SER A 316 14.72 -11.51 25.28
N LEU A 317 13.90 -10.92 24.41
CA LEU A 317 12.48 -10.68 24.67
C LEU A 317 11.66 -11.98 24.81
N LEU A 318 12.08 -13.08 24.16
CA LEU A 318 11.46 -14.40 24.37
C LEU A 318 11.94 -15.10 25.64
N ALA A 319 13.18 -14.83 26.07
CA ALA A 319 13.77 -15.46 27.24
C ALA A 319 13.24 -14.83 28.54
N ASP A 320 12.99 -13.53 28.54
CA ASP A 320 12.49 -12.78 29.67
C ASP A 320 11.21 -11.99 29.31
N PRO A 321 10.03 -12.46 29.74
CA PRO A 321 8.78 -11.73 29.58
C PRO A 321 8.76 -10.36 30.27
N THR A 322 9.62 -10.12 31.26
CA THR A 322 9.68 -8.87 32.04
C THR A 322 10.72 -7.88 31.53
N ALA A 323 11.55 -8.27 30.57
CA ALA A 323 12.55 -7.40 29.97
C ALA A 323 11.89 -6.12 29.43
N ALA A 324 12.43 -4.96 29.83
CA ALA A 324 12.00 -3.68 29.30
C ALA A 324 12.23 -3.66 27.78
N GLY A 325 11.16 -3.41 27.02
CA GLY A 325 11.26 -3.24 25.58
C GLY A 325 11.88 -1.89 25.26
N THR A 326 12.75 -1.85 24.26
CA THR A 326 13.22 -0.59 23.67
C THR A 326 12.20 -0.10 22.63
N PRO A 327 12.11 1.22 22.40
CA PRO A 327 11.21 1.76 21.38
C PRO A 327 11.45 1.18 19.98
N PRO A 328 10.40 0.97 19.16
CA PRO A 328 10.56 0.42 17.82
C PRO A 328 11.48 1.30 16.97
N ALA A 329 12.55 0.71 16.46
CA ALA A 329 13.67 1.34 15.78
C ALA A 329 14.27 2.54 16.54
N HIS A 330 14.11 2.64 17.87
CA HIS A 330 14.43 3.79 18.71
C HIS A 330 13.98 5.14 18.12
N TRP A 331 12.70 5.27 17.71
CA TRP A 331 12.15 6.46 17.02
C TRP A 331 12.99 6.88 15.79
N VAL A 332 13.65 5.88 15.22
CA VAL A 332 14.56 5.84 14.09
C VAL A 332 15.93 6.54 14.30
N GLU A 333 16.50 6.39 15.50
CA GLU A 333 17.89 6.66 15.93
C GLU A 333 18.44 8.11 15.91
N SER A 334 17.65 9.16 15.60
CA SER A 334 17.96 10.50 16.17
C SER A 334 16.82 11.51 16.35
N LYS A 335 15.61 11.42 15.76
CA LYS A 335 14.62 12.52 15.83
C LYS A 335 13.15 12.11 15.53
N PRO A 336 12.17 12.29 16.46
CA PRO A 336 10.73 12.11 16.23
C PRO A 336 10.15 12.74 14.94
N GLU A 337 10.85 13.74 14.42
CA GLU A 337 10.60 14.48 13.19
C GLU A 337 10.42 13.56 11.97
N GLU A 338 11.07 12.40 11.95
CA GLU A 338 10.87 11.42 10.87
C GLU A 338 9.42 10.92 10.83
N LEU A 339 8.88 10.52 11.98
CA LEU A 339 7.50 10.05 12.08
C LEU A 339 6.50 11.18 11.82
N TRP A 340 6.78 12.37 12.35
CA TRP A 340 5.93 13.55 12.20
C TRP A 340 5.97 14.15 10.79
N ALA A 341 6.95 13.80 9.94
CA ALA A 341 6.95 14.13 8.52
C ALA A 341 5.93 13.30 7.70
N CYS A 342 5.37 12.23 8.27
CA CYS A 342 4.37 11.42 7.60
C CYS A 342 3.03 12.16 7.45
N THR A 343 2.62 12.36 6.21
CA THR A 343 1.33 12.99 5.85
C THR A 343 0.14 12.03 5.88
N THR A 344 0.36 10.77 6.28
CA THR A 344 -0.63 9.68 6.27
C THR A 344 -1.34 9.46 4.92
N CYS A 345 -0.72 9.85 3.80
CA CYS A 345 -1.36 9.86 2.47
C CYS A 345 -1.50 8.50 1.77
N ALA A 346 -0.96 7.42 2.34
CA ALA A 346 -0.96 6.04 1.83
C ALA A 346 -0.24 5.79 0.49
N ALA A 347 0.60 6.71 -0.01
CA ALA A 347 1.38 6.49 -1.23
C ALA A 347 2.32 5.26 -1.13
N CYS A 348 3.01 5.10 0.01
CA CYS A 348 3.88 3.96 0.29
C CYS A 348 3.12 2.63 0.33
N VAL A 349 1.94 2.61 0.97
CA VAL A 349 1.07 1.43 1.07
C VAL A 349 0.52 1.04 -0.31
N GLU A 350 0.13 2.00 -1.14
CA GLU A 350 -0.32 1.71 -2.52
C GLU A 350 0.79 1.11 -3.37
N ALA A 351 2.01 1.65 -3.26
CA ALA A 351 3.16 1.25 -4.07
C ALA A 351 3.78 -0.10 -3.65
N CYS A 352 3.51 -0.56 -2.43
CA CYS A 352 4.09 -1.80 -1.89
C CYS A 352 3.56 -3.03 -2.65
N PRO A 353 4.43 -3.87 -3.24
CA PRO A 353 4.00 -5.06 -3.98
C PRO A 353 3.50 -6.18 -3.06
N VAL A 354 3.98 -6.21 -1.81
CA VAL A 354 3.69 -7.23 -0.79
C VAL A 354 2.77 -6.70 0.32
N THR A 355 2.03 -5.62 0.02
CA THR A 355 0.95 -5.06 0.85
C THR A 355 1.32 -4.70 2.29
N ILE A 356 2.52 -4.15 2.51
CA ILE A 356 2.94 -3.67 3.84
C ILE A 356 2.15 -2.44 4.28
N GLU A 357 1.62 -2.51 5.49
CA GLU A 357 0.85 -1.47 6.18
C GLU A 357 1.80 -0.50 6.91
N HIS A 358 2.45 0.39 6.15
CA HIS A 358 3.46 1.32 6.68
C HIS A 358 2.88 2.32 7.68
N ILE A 359 1.67 2.82 7.42
CA ILE A 359 1.09 3.95 8.16
C ILE A 359 0.69 3.56 9.57
N ASP A 360 0.11 2.38 9.77
CA ASP A 360 -0.41 1.97 11.07
C ASP A 360 0.68 1.94 12.14
N LYS A 361 1.88 1.48 11.78
CA LYS A 361 3.07 1.49 12.67
C LYS A 361 3.45 2.92 13.05
N ILE A 362 3.49 3.83 12.07
CA ILE A 362 3.84 5.24 12.29
C ILE A 362 2.77 5.92 13.16
N VAL A 363 1.50 5.61 12.96
CA VAL A 363 0.40 6.19 13.75
C VAL A 363 0.44 5.67 15.19
N ASP A 364 0.66 4.37 15.41
CA ASP A 364 0.80 3.80 16.76
C ASP A 364 1.99 4.41 17.49
N MET A 365 3.13 4.53 16.82
CA MET A 365 4.32 5.21 17.31
C MET A 365 4.04 6.69 17.66
N ARG A 366 3.43 7.47 16.75
CA ARG A 366 3.06 8.87 17.01
C ARG A 366 2.05 9.02 18.14
N ARG A 367 1.14 8.05 18.31
CA ARG A 367 0.16 8.05 19.40
C ARG A 367 0.87 7.97 20.75
N HIS A 368 1.88 7.12 20.86
CA HIS A 368 2.68 7.03 22.08
C HIS A 368 3.43 8.34 22.36
N LEU A 369 4.13 8.88 21.37
CA LEU A 369 4.82 10.17 21.51
C LEU A 369 3.89 11.29 21.97
N ALA A 370 2.69 11.38 21.40
CA ALA A 370 1.73 12.42 21.72
C ALA A 370 1.06 12.23 23.09
N MET A 371 0.62 11.00 23.41
CA MET A 371 -0.23 10.73 24.57
C MET A 371 0.55 10.32 25.83
N MET A 372 1.74 9.74 25.67
CA MET A 372 2.55 9.23 26.79
C MET A 372 3.77 10.11 27.05
N GLU A 373 4.47 10.55 26.01
CA GLU A 373 5.72 11.32 26.17
C GLU A 373 5.53 12.84 26.09
N SER A 374 4.34 13.32 25.68
CA SER A 374 4.11 14.74 25.37
C SER A 374 5.09 15.31 24.34
N ALA A 375 5.59 14.46 23.44
CA ALA A 375 6.63 14.74 22.45
C ALA A 375 6.06 15.01 21.04
N ALA A 376 4.83 15.52 20.95
CA ALA A 376 4.29 16.04 19.70
C ALA A 376 4.90 17.42 19.38
N PRO A 377 5.08 17.77 18.09
CA PRO A 377 5.52 19.11 17.71
C PRO A 377 4.61 20.19 18.32
N PRO A 378 5.15 21.32 18.82
CA PRO A 378 4.37 22.31 19.58
C PRO A 378 3.13 22.83 18.86
N GLU A 379 3.21 23.02 17.54
CA GLU A 379 2.10 23.49 16.73
C GLU A 379 1.02 22.41 16.55
N ALA A 380 1.45 21.14 16.45
CA ALA A 380 0.52 20.00 16.46
C ALA A 380 -0.16 19.86 17.83
N GLN A 381 0.59 20.03 18.93
CA GLN A 381 0.04 20.02 20.28
C GLN A 381 -1.01 21.12 20.47
N ARG A 382 -0.74 22.34 19.98
CA ARG A 382 -1.70 23.45 20.00
C ARG A 382 -2.99 23.09 19.26
N ALA A 383 -2.89 22.49 18.07
CA ALA A 383 -4.06 22.05 17.32
C ALA A 383 -4.87 20.97 18.07
N LEU A 384 -4.20 20.03 18.75
CA LEU A 384 -4.85 19.02 19.58
C LEU A 384 -5.58 19.64 20.79
N THR A 385 -4.94 20.55 21.51
CA THR A 385 -5.57 21.29 22.62
C THR A 385 -6.76 22.13 22.14
N ASN A 386 -6.67 22.73 20.95
CA ASN A 386 -7.79 23.45 20.34
C ASN A 386 -8.97 22.50 20.03
N ILE A 387 -8.71 21.29 19.52
CA ILE A 387 -9.77 20.29 19.30
C ILE A 387 -10.45 19.93 20.61
N GLU A 388 -9.69 19.71 21.69
CA GLU A 388 -10.24 19.39 23.00
C GLU A 388 -11.12 20.52 23.55
N ARG A 389 -10.61 21.76 23.55
CA ARG A 389 -11.30 22.93 24.12
C ARG A 389 -12.45 23.42 23.23
N ALA A 390 -12.21 23.57 21.93
CA ALA A 390 -13.10 24.25 21.00
C ALA A 390 -13.81 23.30 20.01
N GLY A 391 -13.47 22.01 19.96
CA GLY A 391 -14.05 21.05 19.00
C GLY A 391 -13.58 21.28 17.56
N ASN A 392 -12.55 22.10 17.36
CA ASN A 392 -11.94 22.37 16.06
C ASN A 392 -10.46 22.75 16.24
N PRO A 393 -9.58 22.46 15.26
CA PRO A 393 -8.15 22.70 15.40
C PRO A 393 -7.74 24.19 15.30
N TRP A 394 -8.62 25.07 14.82
CA TRP A 394 -8.35 26.52 14.75
C TRP A 394 -8.53 27.23 16.10
N GLY A 395 -9.23 26.62 17.05
CA GLY A 395 -9.53 27.24 18.35
C GLY A 395 -10.67 28.25 18.31
N GLU A 396 -11.43 28.32 17.22
CA GLU A 396 -12.57 29.22 17.08
C GLU A 396 -13.74 28.82 18.00
N PRO A 397 -14.55 29.78 18.49
CA PRO A 397 -15.71 29.48 19.32
C PRO A 397 -16.69 28.49 18.66
N ARG A 398 -17.31 27.63 19.48
CA ARG A 398 -18.27 26.62 18.96
C ARG A 398 -19.53 27.26 18.38
N GLU A 399 -20.00 28.33 19.01
CA GLU A 399 -21.20 29.05 18.59
C GLU A 399 -21.07 29.67 17.21
N SER A 400 -19.85 29.98 16.76
CA SER A 400 -19.62 30.61 15.46
C SER A 400 -19.60 29.62 14.28
N ARG A 401 -19.69 28.30 14.53
CA ARG A 401 -19.59 27.27 13.46
C ARG A 401 -20.66 27.42 12.38
N GLY A 402 -21.86 27.86 12.75
CA GLY A 402 -23.00 28.02 11.85
C GLY A 402 -23.08 29.39 11.15
N ASP A 403 -22.19 30.32 11.49
CA ASP A 403 -22.30 31.74 11.10
C ASP A 403 -22.36 31.95 9.59
N TRP A 404 -21.53 31.20 8.85
CA TRP A 404 -21.47 31.26 7.39
C TRP A 404 -22.79 30.88 6.70
N ALA A 405 -23.64 30.11 7.40
CA ALA A 405 -24.87 29.53 6.87
C ALA A 405 -26.11 30.38 7.19
N ARG A 406 -26.04 31.30 8.18
CA ARG A 406 -27.16 32.14 8.61
C ARG A 406 -27.71 33.03 7.50
N GLU A 407 -26.83 33.74 6.80
CA GLU A 407 -27.21 34.62 5.67
C GLU A 407 -27.85 33.84 4.52
N LEU A 408 -27.51 32.56 4.40
CA LEU A 408 -28.12 31.68 3.40
C LEU A 408 -29.46 31.12 3.87
N GLY A 409 -29.83 31.23 5.15
CA GLY A 409 -31.04 30.61 5.69
C GLY A 409 -30.99 29.07 5.63
N VAL A 410 -29.83 28.48 5.91
CA VAL A 410 -29.71 27.01 5.98
C VAL A 410 -30.24 26.52 7.33
N PRO A 411 -31.23 25.62 7.37
CA PRO A 411 -31.79 25.15 8.63
C PRO A 411 -30.82 24.21 9.36
N THR A 412 -30.90 24.24 10.68
CA THR A 412 -30.30 23.24 11.56
C THR A 412 -31.21 22.02 11.72
N PHE A 413 -30.67 20.89 12.17
CA PHE A 413 -31.48 19.70 12.49
C PHE A 413 -32.46 19.92 13.65
N ALA A 414 -32.21 20.92 14.51
CA ALA A 414 -33.17 21.32 15.54
C ALA A 414 -34.39 22.02 14.92
N GLU A 415 -34.19 22.80 13.87
CA GLU A 415 -35.26 23.53 13.16
C GLU A 415 -35.98 22.65 12.13
N LYS A 416 -35.26 21.71 11.51
CA LYS A 416 -35.78 20.79 10.48
C LYS A 416 -35.37 19.33 10.77
N PRO A 417 -36.02 18.66 11.74
CA PRO A 417 -35.67 17.30 12.15
C PRO A 417 -36.03 16.24 11.08
N ASP A 418 -36.88 16.57 10.12
CA ASP A 418 -37.31 15.72 9.00
C ASP A 418 -36.41 15.87 7.75
N ALA A 419 -35.31 16.62 7.84
CA ALA A 419 -34.35 16.75 6.74
C ALA A 419 -33.81 15.38 6.29
N GLU A 420 -33.78 15.14 4.98
CA GLU A 420 -33.35 13.85 4.43
C GLU A 420 -31.85 13.62 4.63
N TRP A 421 -31.05 14.66 4.44
CA TRP A 421 -29.59 14.62 4.53
C TRP A 421 -29.06 15.51 5.65
N LEU A 422 -28.16 14.95 6.45
CA LEU A 422 -27.23 15.75 7.25
C LEU A 422 -26.07 16.21 6.38
N TYR A 423 -25.98 17.52 6.11
CA TYR A 423 -24.73 18.08 5.63
C TYR A 423 -23.77 18.27 6.81
N PHE A 424 -22.83 17.33 6.96
CA PHE A 424 -21.75 17.42 7.93
C PHE A 424 -20.68 18.37 7.38
N VAL A 425 -20.66 19.59 7.91
CA VAL A 425 -19.87 20.71 7.39
C VAL A 425 -18.39 20.49 7.71
N GLY A 426 -18.08 20.08 8.93
CA GLY A 426 -16.74 19.91 9.43
C GLY A 426 -16.04 21.23 9.73
N CYS A 427 -14.82 21.15 10.27
CA CYS A 427 -14.13 22.31 10.82
C CYS A 427 -13.68 23.31 9.75
N ALA A 428 -13.06 22.85 8.66
CA ALA A 428 -12.49 23.75 7.64
C ALA A 428 -13.58 24.61 6.99
N ALA A 429 -14.69 24.01 6.57
CA ALA A 429 -15.82 24.71 5.96
C ALA A 429 -16.58 25.62 6.94
N SER A 430 -16.55 25.33 8.24
CA SER A 430 -17.16 26.19 9.26
C SER A 430 -16.32 27.43 9.55
N VAL A 431 -14.98 27.31 9.52
CA VAL A 431 -14.07 28.33 10.06
C VAL A 431 -13.26 29.08 8.98
N ASP A 432 -12.69 28.37 8.00
CA ASP A 432 -11.81 28.98 7.02
C ASP A 432 -12.61 29.61 5.87
N ARG A 433 -12.38 30.90 5.60
CA ARG A 433 -13.15 31.68 4.61
C ARG A 433 -13.10 31.09 3.20
N ARG A 434 -12.02 30.41 2.81
CA ARG A 434 -11.92 29.77 1.49
C ARG A 434 -12.88 28.60 1.42
N ASN A 435 -12.89 27.79 2.46
CA ASN A 435 -13.75 26.62 2.56
C ASN A 435 -15.21 26.96 2.85
N GLN A 436 -15.50 28.12 3.46
CA GLN A 436 -16.85 28.65 3.53
C GLN A 436 -17.41 28.88 2.12
N ARG A 437 -16.62 29.35 1.13
CA ARG A 437 -17.09 29.47 -0.26
C ARG A 437 -17.49 28.11 -0.84
N VAL A 438 -16.72 27.07 -0.56
CA VAL A 438 -17.03 25.69 -0.98
C VAL A 438 -18.34 25.19 -0.34
N ALA A 439 -18.56 25.48 0.94
CA ALA A 439 -19.81 25.12 1.61
C ALA A 439 -21.01 25.90 1.04
N LYS A 440 -20.86 27.20 0.79
CA LYS A 440 -21.88 28.03 0.12
C LYS A 440 -22.18 27.50 -1.30
N ALA A 441 -21.16 27.11 -2.06
CA ALA A 441 -21.31 26.49 -3.38
C ALA A 441 -22.11 25.18 -3.31
N LEU A 442 -21.80 24.31 -2.34
CA LEU A 442 -22.56 23.07 -2.13
C LEU A 442 -24.03 23.38 -1.79
N VAL A 443 -24.29 24.33 -0.90
CA VAL A 443 -25.65 24.75 -0.54
C VAL A 443 -26.43 25.20 -1.77
N SER A 444 -25.84 26.02 -2.64
CA SER A 444 -26.48 26.44 -3.89
C SER A 444 -26.84 25.26 -4.80
N ILE A 445 -25.92 24.30 -4.95
CA ILE A 445 -26.14 23.08 -5.75
C ILE A 445 -27.27 22.23 -5.15
N LEU A 446 -27.27 22.02 -3.83
CA LEU A 446 -28.30 21.23 -3.15
C LEU A 446 -29.69 21.85 -3.29
N ARG A 447 -29.78 23.18 -3.21
CA ARG A 447 -31.03 23.92 -3.43
C ARG A 447 -31.53 23.82 -4.86
N ALA A 448 -30.66 24.05 -5.83
CA ALA A 448 -31.00 23.91 -7.24
C ALA A 448 -31.51 22.50 -7.59
N ALA A 449 -31.00 21.48 -6.88
CA ALA A 449 -31.42 20.09 -7.03
C ALA A 449 -32.68 19.70 -6.22
N GLY A 450 -33.25 20.61 -5.43
CA GLY A 450 -34.38 20.34 -4.54
C GLY A 450 -34.07 19.30 -3.44
N VAL A 451 -32.82 19.23 -2.97
CA VAL A 451 -32.42 18.28 -1.92
C VAL A 451 -32.84 18.82 -0.54
N SER A 452 -33.50 17.98 0.26
CA SER A 452 -33.85 18.32 1.65
C SER A 452 -32.65 18.05 2.56
N PHE A 453 -32.03 19.10 3.10
CA PHE A 453 -30.88 18.98 4.00
C PHE A 453 -30.95 19.95 5.18
N ALA A 454 -30.17 19.64 6.22
CA ALA A 454 -29.92 20.52 7.35
C ALA A 454 -28.48 20.34 7.88
N ILE A 455 -28.01 21.29 8.68
CA ILE A 455 -26.68 21.25 9.34
C ILE A 455 -26.83 21.08 10.86
N LEU A 456 -25.72 20.88 11.57
CA LEU A 456 -25.72 20.82 13.04
C LEU A 456 -25.32 22.16 13.70
N GLY A 457 -24.66 23.05 12.96
CA GLY A 457 -24.17 24.32 13.50
C GLY A 457 -23.24 24.12 14.71
N ALA A 458 -23.56 24.77 15.82
CA ALA A 458 -22.78 24.69 17.07
C ALA A 458 -22.75 23.26 17.67
N GLU A 459 -23.72 22.41 17.33
CA GLU A 459 -23.89 21.07 17.90
C GLU A 459 -23.12 19.98 17.13
N GLU A 460 -22.30 20.35 16.13
CA GLU A 460 -21.51 19.44 15.29
C GLU A 460 -20.30 18.80 16.01
N LYS A 461 -20.57 18.09 17.12
CA LYS A 461 -19.63 17.22 17.85
C LYS A 461 -20.13 15.78 17.90
N SER A 462 -21.43 15.59 18.08
CA SER A 462 -22.12 14.30 18.07
C SER A 462 -23.55 14.52 17.59
N PHE A 463 -24.03 13.63 16.72
CA PHE A 463 -25.35 13.77 16.11
C PHE A 463 -26.22 12.51 16.23
N GLY A 464 -25.82 11.54 17.06
CA GLY A 464 -26.60 10.31 17.28
C GLY A 464 -28.02 10.56 17.81
N ARG A 465 -28.25 11.68 18.50
CA ARG A 465 -29.57 12.06 19.04
C ARG A 465 -30.59 12.54 18.02
N TYR A 466 -30.17 12.93 16.81
CA TYR A 466 -31.06 13.50 15.79
C TYR A 466 -31.67 12.46 14.84
N GLY A 467 -31.48 11.16 15.09
CA GLY A 467 -32.02 10.10 14.23
C GLY A 467 -31.51 10.13 12.79
N VAL A 468 -30.35 10.76 12.55
CA VAL A 468 -29.73 10.93 11.23
C VAL A 468 -29.44 9.58 10.61
N LYS A 469 -29.86 9.38 9.35
CA LYS A 469 -29.59 8.15 8.58
C LYS A 469 -28.61 8.39 7.44
N LYS A 470 -28.71 9.54 6.78
CA LYS A 470 -27.89 9.91 5.63
C LYS A 470 -27.01 11.11 5.95
N VAL A 471 -25.73 11.01 5.61
CA VAL A 471 -24.71 12.03 5.88
C VAL A 471 -23.99 12.39 4.59
N LEU A 472 -24.01 13.66 4.25
CA LEU A 472 -23.25 14.25 3.17
C LEU A 472 -22.03 14.98 3.75
N ALA A 473 -20.83 14.69 3.24
CA ALA A 473 -19.60 15.36 3.67
C ALA A 473 -18.84 15.94 2.47
N SER A 474 -18.49 17.24 2.52
CA SER A 474 -17.64 17.86 1.49
C SER A 474 -16.14 17.62 1.72
N CYS A 475 -15.74 17.33 2.96
CA CYS A 475 -14.36 16.99 3.30
C CYS A 475 -14.11 15.46 3.22
N PRO A 476 -13.12 14.99 2.44
CA PRO A 476 -12.77 13.56 2.39
C PRO A 476 -12.32 12.96 3.72
N HIS A 477 -11.80 13.78 4.64
CA HIS A 477 -11.42 13.31 5.97
C HIS A 477 -12.66 13.04 6.83
N CYS A 478 -13.64 13.94 6.83
CA CYS A 478 -14.92 13.74 7.52
C CYS A 478 -15.67 12.54 6.92
N PHE A 479 -15.70 12.44 5.58
CA PHE A 479 -16.24 11.27 4.89
C PHE A 479 -15.59 9.97 5.38
N ASN A 480 -14.25 9.90 5.39
CA ASN A 480 -13.53 8.71 5.83
C ASN A 480 -13.84 8.32 7.28
N THR A 481 -13.80 9.29 8.20
CA THR A 481 -14.04 9.02 9.62
C THR A 481 -15.48 8.56 9.86
N ILE A 482 -16.49 9.23 9.28
CA ILE A 482 -17.88 8.87 9.51
C ILE A 482 -18.23 7.54 8.80
N ALA A 483 -17.73 7.32 7.57
CA ALA A 483 -18.03 6.10 6.83
C ALA A 483 -17.33 4.86 7.39
N ASN A 484 -16.08 5.00 7.87
CA ASN A 484 -15.21 3.86 8.15
C ASN A 484 -14.85 3.68 9.63
N GLU A 485 -14.91 4.73 10.45
CA GLU A 485 -14.51 4.68 11.87
C GLU A 485 -15.72 4.68 12.81
N TYR A 486 -16.75 5.49 12.53
CA TYR A 486 -17.97 5.53 13.36
C TYR A 486 -18.73 4.20 13.49
N PRO A 487 -18.70 3.26 12.51
CA PRO A 487 -19.28 1.94 12.71
C PRO A 487 -18.69 1.17 13.90
N GLN A 488 -17.43 1.43 14.26
CA GLN A 488 -16.78 0.84 15.45
C GLN A 488 -17.37 1.40 16.76
N LEU A 489 -17.98 2.58 16.71
CA LEU A 489 -18.68 3.25 17.82
C LEU A 489 -20.21 3.03 17.77
N GLY A 490 -20.70 2.12 16.92
CA GLY A 490 -22.13 1.85 16.74
C GLY A 490 -22.87 2.82 15.81
N GLY A 491 -22.18 3.85 15.27
CA GLY A 491 -22.76 4.79 14.31
C GLY A 491 -22.81 4.20 12.90
N ARG A 492 -24.00 3.86 12.40
CA ARG A 492 -24.21 3.32 11.05
C ARG A 492 -25.02 4.30 10.22
N TYR A 493 -24.38 4.90 9.24
CA TYR A 493 -24.97 5.94 8.39
C TYR A 493 -24.71 5.62 6.91
N GLU A 494 -25.62 6.04 6.04
CA GLU A 494 -25.35 6.15 4.61
C GLU A 494 -24.53 7.42 4.40
N VAL A 495 -23.22 7.28 4.17
CA VAL A 495 -22.30 8.42 4.05
C VAL A 495 -21.88 8.59 2.60
N GLU A 496 -22.04 9.80 2.06
CA GLU A 496 -21.63 10.13 0.70
C GLU A 496 -20.71 11.36 0.67
N HIS A 497 -19.69 11.32 -0.18
CA HIS A 497 -18.86 12.50 -0.43
C HIS A 497 -19.57 13.43 -1.41
N ALA A 498 -19.50 14.73 -1.17
CA ALA A 498 -20.22 15.75 -1.94
C ALA A 498 -19.96 15.67 -3.46
N LEU A 499 -18.75 15.33 -3.91
CA LEU A 499 -18.50 15.22 -5.35
C LEU A 499 -19.19 14.01 -5.99
N THR A 500 -19.29 12.91 -5.25
CA THR A 500 -20.03 11.72 -5.72
C THR A 500 -21.52 12.02 -5.79
N PHE A 501 -22.04 12.67 -4.75
CA PHE A 501 -23.43 13.09 -4.66
C PHE A 501 -23.82 14.06 -5.77
N VAL A 502 -23.05 15.14 -5.97
CA VAL A 502 -23.30 16.12 -7.02
C VAL A 502 -23.15 15.49 -8.41
N ARG A 503 -22.19 14.60 -8.63
CA ARG A 503 -22.09 13.85 -9.89
C ARG A 503 -23.33 13.01 -10.18
N ARG A 504 -23.93 12.41 -9.15
CA ARG A 504 -25.21 11.70 -9.28
C ARG A 504 -26.33 12.66 -9.66
N LEU A 505 -26.46 13.79 -8.96
CA LEU A 505 -27.50 14.79 -9.25
C LEU A 505 -27.41 15.35 -10.68
N VAL A 506 -26.19 15.59 -11.19
CA VAL A 506 -25.96 16.03 -12.58
C VAL A 506 -26.38 14.94 -13.57
N ALA A 507 -26.03 13.68 -13.30
CA ALA A 507 -26.41 12.56 -14.15
C ALA A 507 -27.93 12.31 -14.18
N GLU A 508 -28.61 12.56 -13.07
CA GLU A 508 -30.07 12.49 -12.94
C GLU A 508 -30.78 13.70 -13.57
N GLY A 509 -30.05 14.72 -14.04
CA GLY A 509 -30.62 15.95 -14.60
C GLY A 509 -31.26 16.88 -13.55
N ARG A 510 -31.05 16.61 -12.26
CA ARG A 510 -31.52 17.44 -11.14
C ARG A 510 -30.68 18.71 -10.97
N VAL A 511 -29.41 18.67 -11.36
CA VAL A 511 -28.54 19.84 -11.47
C VAL A 511 -28.25 20.07 -12.94
N ARG A 512 -28.67 21.23 -13.45
CA ARG A 512 -28.38 21.65 -14.83
C ARG A 512 -27.19 22.59 -14.84
N ILE A 513 -26.21 22.22 -15.64
CA ILE A 513 -24.94 22.95 -15.77
C ILE A 513 -24.93 23.66 -17.11
N ARG A 514 -24.83 24.99 -17.09
CA ARG A 514 -24.64 25.82 -18.29
C ARG A 514 -23.16 26.02 -18.59
N GLN A 515 -22.86 26.38 -19.82
CA GLN A 515 -21.50 26.80 -20.18
C GLN A 515 -21.17 28.13 -19.49
N ASP A 516 -19.98 28.20 -18.89
CA ASP A 516 -19.41 29.44 -18.35
C ASP A 516 -17.92 29.49 -18.71
N GLY A 517 -17.60 30.23 -19.77
CA GLY A 517 -16.23 30.38 -20.27
C GLY A 517 -15.58 29.10 -20.80
N GLU A 518 -14.28 29.17 -21.02
CA GLU A 518 -13.43 28.03 -21.33
C GLU A 518 -12.28 27.97 -20.32
N ASP A 519 -12.16 26.84 -19.61
CA ASP A 519 -11.13 26.64 -18.59
C ASP A 519 -10.37 25.35 -18.84
N VAL A 520 -9.04 25.42 -18.69
CA VAL A 520 -8.20 24.22 -18.63
C VAL A 520 -7.95 23.90 -17.16
N VAL A 521 -8.51 22.80 -16.69
CA VAL A 521 -8.53 22.46 -15.26
C VAL A 521 -7.67 21.25 -14.97
N ALA A 522 -6.56 21.45 -14.26
CA ALA A 522 -5.76 20.35 -13.73
C ALA A 522 -6.42 19.76 -12.47
N TYR A 523 -6.58 18.44 -12.40
CA TYR A 523 -7.15 17.81 -11.21
C TYR A 523 -6.07 17.32 -10.23
N HIS A 524 -6.22 17.68 -8.95
CA HIS A 524 -5.43 17.16 -7.83
C HIS A 524 -6.27 16.14 -7.04
N ASP A 525 -5.87 14.86 -7.09
CA ASP A 525 -6.52 13.78 -6.34
C ASP A 525 -6.31 13.91 -4.82
N PRO A 526 -7.36 14.15 -4.01
CA PRO A 526 -7.23 14.09 -2.55
C PRO A 526 -6.90 12.68 -2.09
N CYS A 527 -5.92 12.55 -1.19
CA CYS A 527 -5.47 11.24 -0.75
C CYS A 527 -6.60 10.44 -0.07
N TYR A 528 -7.39 11.08 0.80
CA TYR A 528 -8.49 10.44 1.53
C TYR A 528 -9.67 10.05 0.63
N LEU A 529 -9.91 10.76 -0.46
CA LEU A 529 -10.94 10.38 -1.43
C LEU A 529 -10.44 9.21 -2.30
N GLY A 530 -9.23 9.35 -2.86
CA GLY A 530 -8.62 8.38 -3.74
C GLY A 530 -7.96 7.19 -3.02
N ARG A 531 -6.75 7.37 -2.48
CA ARG A 531 -5.93 6.24 -1.99
C ARG A 531 -6.50 5.50 -0.79
N HIS A 532 -7.30 6.19 0.03
CA HIS A 532 -7.93 5.56 1.19
C HIS A 532 -9.28 4.93 0.82
N ASN A 533 -10.12 5.59 0.01
CA ASN A 533 -11.51 5.15 -0.25
C ASN A 533 -11.79 4.69 -1.69
N GLY A 534 -10.83 4.80 -2.61
CA GLY A 534 -10.93 4.28 -3.98
C GLY A 534 -11.71 5.15 -4.97
N ILE A 535 -12.13 6.35 -4.56
CA ILE A 535 -12.96 7.26 -5.37
C ILE A 535 -12.04 8.12 -6.24
N TYR A 536 -12.02 7.83 -7.54
CA TYR A 536 -11.16 8.50 -8.53
C TYR A 536 -11.93 8.96 -9.76
N ASP A 537 -12.96 8.23 -10.18
CA ASP A 537 -13.64 8.46 -11.45
C ASP A 537 -14.74 9.51 -11.31
N GLU A 538 -15.41 9.55 -10.16
CA GLU A 538 -16.53 10.43 -9.88
C GLU A 538 -16.15 11.92 -9.94
N PRO A 539 -15.03 12.37 -9.35
CA PRO A 539 -14.59 13.77 -9.50
C PRO A 539 -14.21 14.13 -10.93
N ARG A 540 -13.62 13.19 -11.68
CA ARG A 540 -13.23 13.39 -13.09
C ARG A 540 -14.46 13.50 -13.98
N ALA A 541 -15.40 12.57 -13.80
CA ALA A 541 -16.64 12.53 -14.53
C ALA A 541 -17.55 13.73 -14.20
N LEU A 542 -17.38 14.36 -13.03
CA LEU A 542 -18.04 15.62 -12.71
C LEU A 542 -17.40 16.80 -13.44
N LEU A 543 -16.06 16.91 -13.41
CA LEU A 543 -15.35 17.94 -14.16
C LEU A 543 -15.61 17.84 -15.67
N ASP A 544 -15.59 16.62 -16.22
CA ASP A 544 -15.83 16.34 -17.64
C ASP A 544 -17.30 16.63 -18.06
N ALA A 545 -18.22 16.74 -17.09
CA ALA A 545 -19.61 17.10 -17.34
C ALA A 545 -19.87 18.62 -17.38
N ILE A 546 -18.88 19.45 -17.01
CA ILE A 546 -19.01 20.90 -17.02
C ILE A 546 -18.69 21.42 -18.43
N PRO A 547 -19.65 22.00 -19.17
CA PRO A 547 -19.40 22.52 -20.51
C PRO A 547 -18.35 23.66 -20.46
N GLY A 548 -17.38 23.63 -21.37
CA GLY A 548 -16.27 24.59 -21.40
C GLY A 548 -15.06 24.21 -20.54
N VAL A 549 -15.16 23.19 -19.67
CA VAL A 549 -14.02 22.68 -18.89
C VAL A 549 -13.27 21.60 -19.67
N ARG A 550 -12.01 21.86 -19.99
CA ARG A 550 -11.05 20.86 -20.47
C ARG A 550 -10.19 20.36 -19.31
N ARG A 551 -10.57 19.21 -18.75
CA ARG A 551 -9.78 18.58 -17.68
C ARG A 551 -8.44 18.04 -18.20
N VAL A 552 -7.38 18.30 -17.44
CA VAL A 552 -6.05 17.73 -17.67
C VAL A 552 -5.54 17.02 -16.42
N GLU A 553 -4.70 16.01 -16.60
CA GLU A 553 -4.07 15.28 -15.50
C GLU A 553 -2.69 15.85 -15.20
N ILE A 554 -2.30 15.87 -13.92
CA ILE A 554 -0.93 16.20 -13.52
C ILE A 554 -0.06 14.95 -13.71
N ALA A 555 0.19 14.58 -14.96
CA ALA A 555 0.89 13.34 -15.32
C ALA A 555 2.40 13.41 -14.97
N PRO A 556 3.02 12.29 -14.54
CA PRO A 556 2.44 10.97 -14.25
C PRO A 556 1.83 10.86 -12.84
N HIS A 557 1.74 11.95 -12.08
CA HIS A 557 1.34 12.02 -10.66
C HIS A 557 -0.16 12.28 -10.47
N HIS A 558 -0.98 11.34 -10.94
CA HIS A 558 -2.44 11.37 -10.85
C HIS A 558 -3.00 10.00 -10.42
N ARG A 559 -4.28 9.97 -10.03
CA ARG A 559 -5.00 8.80 -9.50
C ARG A 559 -4.24 8.18 -8.31
N GLU A 560 -4.00 6.87 -8.32
CA GLU A 560 -3.31 6.19 -7.22
C GLU A 560 -1.84 6.62 -7.06
N ARG A 561 -1.25 7.21 -8.13
CA ARG A 561 0.11 7.78 -8.16
C ARG A 561 0.12 9.27 -7.83
N GLY A 562 -1.01 9.85 -7.43
CA GLY A 562 -1.14 11.26 -7.06
C GLY A 562 -0.12 11.70 -6.02
N PHE A 563 0.54 12.84 -6.23
CA PHE A 563 1.45 13.38 -5.21
C PHE A 563 0.63 14.11 -4.13
N CYS A 564 0.96 13.89 -2.86
CA CYS A 564 0.22 14.49 -1.73
C CYS A 564 0.29 16.02 -1.77
N CYS A 565 -0.74 16.71 -1.28
CA CYS A 565 -0.70 18.17 -1.07
C CYS A 565 0.18 18.57 0.13
N GLY A 566 0.44 17.65 1.07
CA GLY A 566 1.23 17.93 2.26
C GLY A 566 0.45 18.22 3.54
N ALA A 567 -0.87 18.41 3.51
CA ALA A 567 -1.64 18.77 4.72
C ALA A 567 -1.82 17.65 5.75
N GLY A 568 -1.93 16.40 5.28
CA GLY A 568 -2.35 15.25 6.10
C GLY A 568 -1.39 14.95 7.26
N GLY A 569 -1.82 14.08 8.18
CA GLY A 569 -1.02 13.73 9.35
C GLY A 569 -0.68 14.92 10.26
N GLY A 570 -1.49 15.98 10.26
CA GLY A 570 -1.28 17.19 11.05
C GLY A 570 -0.25 18.18 10.47
N ARG A 571 0.33 17.90 9.31
CA ARG A 571 1.39 18.72 8.67
C ARG A 571 0.95 20.11 8.27
N MET A 572 -0.34 20.34 8.04
CA MET A 572 -0.86 21.69 7.82
C MET A 572 -0.60 22.63 9.00
N TRP A 573 -0.58 22.12 10.23
CA TRP A 573 -0.40 22.91 11.45
C TRP A 573 1.05 23.14 11.81
N MET A 574 1.94 22.26 11.33
CA MET A 574 3.34 22.24 11.69
C MET A 574 4.16 23.09 10.73
N GLU A 575 5.15 23.79 11.26
CA GLU A 575 6.16 24.43 10.43
C GLU A 575 7.03 23.39 9.69
N GLU A 576 7.36 23.69 8.44
CA GLU A 576 8.23 22.85 7.61
C GLU A 576 9.62 23.49 7.50
N LYS A 577 10.56 23.02 8.31
CA LYS A 577 11.93 23.58 8.38
C LYS A 577 12.96 22.82 7.55
N VAL A 578 12.61 21.62 7.07
CA VAL A 578 13.54 20.71 6.39
C VAL A 578 13.05 20.41 4.98
N GLY A 579 13.97 20.60 4.02
CA GLY A 579 13.71 20.38 2.61
C GLY A 579 12.68 21.34 2.03
N GLN A 580 12.13 20.99 0.87
CA GLN A 580 11.06 21.75 0.21
C GLN A 580 9.70 21.43 0.84
N ARG A 581 8.74 22.37 0.87
CA ARG A 581 7.36 22.03 1.23
C ARG A 581 6.71 21.12 0.19
N VAL A 582 5.84 20.22 0.65
CA VAL A 582 5.24 19.20 -0.23
C VAL A 582 4.31 19.81 -1.27
N ASN A 583 3.52 20.80 -0.89
CA ASN A 583 2.68 21.55 -1.81
C ASN A 583 3.48 22.36 -2.83
N HIS A 584 4.62 22.93 -2.45
CA HIS A 584 5.49 23.67 -3.39
C HIS A 584 5.97 22.76 -4.52
N ARG A 585 6.45 21.55 -4.17
CA ARG A 585 6.80 20.54 -5.17
C ARG A 585 5.61 20.09 -6.00
N ARG A 586 4.41 20.06 -5.42
CA ARG A 586 3.18 19.73 -6.16
C ARG A 586 2.86 20.79 -7.22
N ILE A 587 3.06 22.07 -6.93
CA ILE A 587 2.90 23.15 -7.92
C ILE A 587 4.00 23.06 -8.98
N ASP A 588 5.25 22.76 -8.61
CA ASP A 588 6.32 22.52 -9.60
C ASP A 588 5.96 21.38 -10.56
N GLN A 589 5.40 20.27 -10.05
CA GLN A 589 4.90 19.16 -10.87
C GLN A 589 3.78 19.58 -11.81
N LEU A 590 2.85 20.42 -11.35
CA LEU A 590 1.77 20.96 -12.17
C LEU A 590 2.34 21.82 -13.30
N MET A 591 3.20 22.79 -12.99
CA MET A 591 3.78 23.69 -13.99
C MET A 591 4.64 22.92 -15.00
N ALA A 592 5.41 21.92 -14.54
CA ALA A 592 6.23 21.07 -15.40
C ALA A 592 5.43 20.25 -16.42
N THR A 593 4.11 20.09 -16.25
CA THR A 593 3.27 19.44 -17.26
C THR A 593 3.18 20.22 -18.57
N GLY A 594 3.38 21.55 -18.54
CA GLY A 594 3.13 22.41 -19.69
C GLY A 594 1.68 22.34 -20.21
N SER A 595 0.72 21.90 -19.39
CA SER A 595 -0.65 21.60 -19.83
C SER A 595 -1.50 22.82 -20.19
N GLY A 596 -1.03 24.03 -19.84
CA GLY A 596 -1.78 25.28 -20.00
C GLY A 596 -2.95 25.40 -19.02
N ALA A 597 -2.92 24.69 -17.89
CA ALA A 597 -3.99 24.73 -16.90
C ALA A 597 -4.10 26.12 -16.24
N THR A 598 -5.26 26.76 -16.39
CA THR A 598 -5.61 28.04 -15.74
C THR A 598 -6.15 27.84 -14.32
N LYS A 599 -6.58 26.62 -14.00
CA LYS A 599 -7.09 26.25 -12.67
C LYS A 599 -6.53 24.91 -12.20
N VAL A 600 -6.35 24.75 -10.88
CA VAL A 600 -6.07 23.47 -10.25
C VAL A 600 -7.21 23.11 -9.28
N ALA A 601 -8.00 22.11 -9.65
CA ALA A 601 -9.18 21.69 -8.92
C ALA A 601 -8.88 20.54 -7.93
N SER A 602 -9.54 20.57 -6.78
CA SER A 602 -9.50 19.50 -5.78
C SER A 602 -10.89 19.31 -5.15
N GLY A 603 -11.12 18.16 -4.51
CA GLY A 603 -12.34 17.88 -3.74
C GLY A 603 -12.10 17.81 -2.24
N CYS A 604 -11.14 18.59 -1.73
CA CYS A 604 -10.70 18.51 -0.34
C CYS A 604 -10.32 19.89 0.20
N PRO A 605 -10.97 20.33 1.29
CA PRO A 605 -10.69 21.61 1.95
C PRO A 605 -9.21 21.84 2.28
N PHE A 606 -8.56 20.82 2.81
CA PHE A 606 -7.15 20.91 3.20
C PHE A 606 -6.21 20.94 1.99
N CYS A 607 -6.54 20.22 0.91
CA CYS A 607 -5.79 20.32 -0.32
C CYS A 607 -5.91 21.71 -0.93
N LEU A 608 -7.11 22.32 -0.90
CA LEU A 608 -7.34 23.67 -1.42
C LEU A 608 -6.45 24.70 -0.71
N ILE A 609 -6.43 24.69 0.63
CA ILE A 609 -5.56 25.57 1.42
C ILE A 609 -4.09 25.41 1.03
N MET A 610 -3.62 24.16 0.91
CA MET A 610 -2.22 23.88 0.58
C MET A 610 -1.88 24.27 -0.86
N LEU A 611 -2.79 24.11 -1.81
CA LEU A 611 -2.59 24.51 -3.20
C LEU A 611 -2.58 26.03 -3.33
N GLU A 612 -3.46 26.76 -2.63
CA GLU A 612 -3.44 28.23 -2.56
C GLU A 612 -2.12 28.75 -2.01
N GLU A 613 -1.64 28.22 -0.88
CA GLU A 613 -0.33 28.62 -0.35
C GLU A 613 0.80 28.30 -1.34
N GLY A 614 0.76 27.12 -1.96
CA GLY A 614 1.81 26.70 -2.89
C GLY A 614 1.87 27.55 -4.15
N VAL A 615 0.71 27.95 -4.70
CA VAL A 615 0.63 28.84 -5.87
C VAL A 615 1.18 30.22 -5.53
N GLY A 616 0.78 30.79 -4.39
CA GLY A 616 1.29 32.08 -3.93
C GLY A 616 2.79 32.06 -3.67
N ALA A 617 3.30 31.02 -3.00
CA ALA A 617 4.73 30.87 -2.72
C ALA A 617 5.59 30.69 -3.99
N LYS A 618 5.00 30.16 -5.06
CA LYS A 618 5.66 30.00 -6.37
C LYS A 618 5.50 31.21 -7.29
N GLY A 619 4.72 32.22 -6.90
CA GLY A 619 4.51 33.42 -7.70
C GLY A 619 3.74 33.16 -9.01
N VAL A 620 2.92 32.11 -9.05
CA VAL A 620 2.18 31.69 -10.27
C VAL A 620 0.68 31.93 -10.17
N GLN A 621 0.23 32.78 -9.24
CA GLN A 621 -1.18 33.10 -9.02
C GLN A 621 -1.89 33.70 -10.24
N ASP A 622 -1.14 34.39 -11.13
CA ASP A 622 -1.68 34.95 -12.37
C ASP A 622 -1.79 33.91 -13.49
N GLN A 623 -1.17 32.74 -13.33
CA GLN A 623 -1.18 31.65 -14.30
C GLN A 623 -2.15 30.54 -13.93
N VAL A 624 -2.23 30.17 -12.64
CA VAL A 624 -3.09 29.08 -12.18
C VAL A 624 -3.78 29.39 -10.86
N LYS A 625 -5.11 29.24 -10.84
CA LYS A 625 -5.94 29.47 -9.66
C LYS A 625 -6.40 28.16 -9.01
N PRO A 626 -6.12 27.93 -7.71
CA PRO A 626 -6.71 26.82 -6.98
C PRO A 626 -8.21 27.02 -6.77
N VAL A 627 -8.99 25.96 -6.98
CA VAL A 627 -10.46 25.97 -6.84
C VAL A 627 -10.95 24.62 -6.30
N ASP A 628 -12.10 24.60 -5.63
CA ASP A 628 -12.81 23.34 -5.40
C ASP A 628 -13.68 22.97 -6.62
N VAL A 629 -13.85 21.67 -6.88
CA VAL A 629 -14.74 21.20 -7.96
C VAL A 629 -16.19 21.68 -7.75
N LEU A 630 -16.64 21.80 -6.49
CA LEU A 630 -17.99 22.31 -6.18
C LEU A 630 -18.15 23.79 -6.53
N GLU A 631 -17.10 24.61 -6.39
CA GLU A 631 -17.14 26.02 -6.81
C GLU A 631 -17.31 26.13 -8.33
N LEU A 632 -16.65 25.25 -9.10
CA LEU A 632 -16.81 25.21 -10.56
C LEU A 632 -18.24 24.86 -10.95
N VAL A 633 -18.83 23.82 -10.33
CA VAL A 633 -20.22 23.42 -10.61
C VAL A 633 -21.19 24.53 -10.22
N ALA A 634 -20.99 25.18 -9.06
CA ALA A 634 -21.86 26.23 -8.58
C ALA A 634 -21.85 27.49 -9.48
N ALA A 635 -20.68 27.85 -10.03
CA ALA A 635 -20.56 28.97 -10.96
C ALA A 635 -21.37 28.75 -12.25
N THR A 636 -21.52 27.50 -12.64
CA THR A 636 -22.24 27.06 -13.84
C THR A 636 -23.68 26.65 -13.61
N LEU A 637 -24.28 26.96 -12.44
CA LEU A 637 -25.70 26.68 -12.21
C LEU A 637 -26.59 27.58 -13.07
N ASP A 638 -27.61 26.97 -13.68
CA ASP A 638 -28.61 27.70 -14.45
C ASP A 638 -29.47 28.57 -13.51
N GLN A 639 -29.66 29.85 -13.81
CA GLN A 639 -30.38 30.77 -12.90
C GLN A 639 -31.87 30.39 -12.77
N ASP A 640 -32.45 29.76 -13.78
CA ASP A 640 -33.83 29.24 -13.76
C ASP A 640 -34.01 28.03 -12.83
N SER A 641 -32.91 27.39 -12.39
CA SER A 641 -32.93 26.30 -11.40
C SER A 641 -32.90 26.78 -9.95
N MET A 642 -32.69 28.08 -9.71
CA MET A 642 -32.73 28.70 -8.37
C MET A 642 -34.14 29.21 -8.04
N GLY A 643 -35.16 28.35 -8.22
CA GLY A 643 -36.58 28.67 -8.06
C GLY A 643 -36.86 29.65 -6.91
N SER A 644 -37.66 30.68 -7.24
CA SER A 644 -38.10 31.77 -6.37
C SER A 644 -38.35 31.29 -4.93
N THR A 645 -37.61 31.87 -4.00
CA THR A 645 -37.78 31.77 -2.55
C THR A 645 -39.23 31.91 -2.11
#